data_AF-A0A7S7PPE9-F1
#
_entry.id   AF-A0A7S7PPE9-F1
#
_cell.length_a   1.000
_cell.length_b   1.000
_cell.length_c   1.000
_cell.angle_alpha   90.00
_cell.angle_beta   90.00
_cell.angle_gamma   90.00
#
_symmetry.space_group_name_H-M   'P 1'
#
loop_
_entity.id
_entity.type
_entity.pdbx_description
1 polymer ?
#
loop_
_entity_poly.entity_id
_entity_poly.type
_entity_poly.pdbx_seq_one_letter_code
_entity_poly.pdbx_strand_id
1 'polypeptide(L)'
;MIECGLVLCALPGKEPPKKRKLAIVGGGFAGLTFAAGLIAKRANVDITIFEQRDVLLPLQHGSDTRWLHPQIYNWPGPGSEVTAAMLPIMNWTAARASDVAAQLLSEWKNFASRQSERTRLFCNTRHLQIRDAGSTLQIEWIGERRDPRDGGILNDAQKSALGASETFDCIVLAVGFGIERDDATSYWRNEEFGQPSLNQPRKTYLISGQGDGALIDLLRLRVSYFRQDRILDQLFSRKQILMNVIEKLYSRQRAKRPPSLFNELEKLYHATDPSGTELNEACNDLRLRLRRDTEVVLHMRQRSFAAIFGPGTSFQNRLLVYLLFKCGGFFPTDVAIPQIVAQHSIPDDCIVIRHGTYREEQFQKILSGKLVQEFNRRTASGRTLSLTDTAKWSGGYFGFPGSSKQARRLPDVQRKTWRKEYLPSPTNLVVSALCSGIAGLLVESHPKNHRLRVTVHRAIVIHGQELLQQACEYQGLLLEGERAAGRTFPADNATIGVAYKCRQIVRSRKRVKNLSLRQTMQKLRLNDASSEMRRDVGFVLAIPMIESGQVYTAPSPVVGVIYVDSNAPGYYIDDTKLAAVVSIAQRFLESLAAPRVEQLGHVRNFPLSELTRRNKSAPKLPTAARITLELAPLLPPSTNVPFQLNYDVSEFVPTRGTPEVM
;
A
#
# COMPACT_ATOMS: atom_id res chain seq x y z
N MET A 1 -17.40 10.68 -4.05
CA MET A 1 -17.97 11.98 -4.51
C MET A 1 -18.04 12.08 -6.03
N ILE A 2 -16.92 11.93 -6.75
CA ILE A 2 -16.87 12.09 -8.22
C ILE A 2 -17.72 11.05 -8.95
N GLU A 3 -17.57 9.75 -8.61
CA GLU A 3 -18.37 8.69 -9.24
C GLU A 3 -19.88 8.83 -9.02
N CYS A 4 -20.28 9.43 -7.89
CA CYS A 4 -21.68 9.68 -7.55
C CYS A 4 -22.21 11.01 -8.13
N GLY A 5 -21.40 11.78 -8.86
CA GLY A 5 -21.79 13.06 -9.44
C GLY A 5 -21.92 14.23 -8.46
N LEU A 6 -21.56 14.04 -7.18
CA LEU A 6 -21.59 15.11 -6.17
C LEU A 6 -20.59 16.23 -6.47
N VAL A 7 -19.46 15.87 -7.08
CA VAL A 7 -18.42 16.81 -7.51
C VAL A 7 -18.09 16.52 -8.96
N LEU A 8 -18.16 17.55 -9.80
CA LEU A 8 -17.85 17.47 -11.22
C LEU A 8 -16.39 17.87 -11.46
N CYS A 9 -15.78 17.29 -12.48
CA CYS A 9 -14.39 17.54 -12.83
C CYS A 9 -14.27 18.42 -14.08
N ALA A 10 -13.23 19.24 -14.13
CA ALA A 10 -12.88 19.98 -15.34
C ALA A 10 -12.25 19.01 -16.35
N LEU A 11 -12.97 18.77 -17.45
CA LEU A 11 -12.50 17.90 -18.51
C LEU A 11 -11.80 18.74 -19.60
N PRO A 12 -10.64 18.31 -20.09
CA PRO A 12 -9.94 19.00 -21.17
C PRO A 12 -10.81 19.12 -22.43
N GLY A 13 -10.80 20.31 -23.03
CA GLY A 13 -11.61 20.64 -24.21
C GLY A 13 -13.11 20.84 -23.92
N LYS A 14 -13.50 20.96 -22.64
CA LYS A 14 -14.87 21.28 -22.23
C LYS A 14 -14.88 22.47 -21.27
N GLU A 15 -15.97 23.22 -21.29
CA GLU A 15 -16.20 24.24 -20.28
C GLU A 15 -16.23 23.62 -18.88
N PRO A 16 -15.56 24.26 -17.90
CA PRO A 16 -15.54 23.74 -16.54
C PRO A 16 -16.96 23.78 -15.95
N PRO A 17 -17.39 22.72 -15.25
CA PRO A 17 -18.72 22.67 -14.63
C PRO A 17 -18.86 23.73 -13.52
N LYS A 18 -20.06 23.96 -12.98
CA LYS A 18 -20.25 24.88 -11.83
C LYS A 18 -19.26 24.54 -10.71
N LYS A 19 -18.48 25.54 -10.33
CA LYS A 19 -17.47 25.44 -9.26
C LYS A 19 -18.17 25.24 -7.92
N ARG A 20 -17.63 24.35 -7.08
CA ARG A 20 -18.14 24.10 -5.72
C ARG A 20 -17.10 24.48 -4.67
N LYS A 21 -17.56 24.91 -3.50
CA LYS A 21 -16.72 25.14 -2.31
C LYS A 21 -16.76 23.92 -1.41
N LEU A 22 -15.60 23.38 -1.08
CA LEU A 22 -15.45 22.21 -0.23
C LEU A 22 -14.52 22.50 0.94
N ALA A 23 -14.99 22.20 2.15
CA ALA A 23 -14.17 22.27 3.35
C ALA A 23 -13.71 20.88 3.79
N ILE A 24 -12.48 20.78 4.29
CA ILE A 24 -11.90 19.59 4.90
C ILE A 24 -11.43 19.98 6.30
N VAL A 25 -12.00 19.35 7.32
CA VAL A 25 -11.62 19.56 8.73
C VAL A 25 -10.67 18.44 9.13
N GLY A 26 -9.39 18.77 9.31
CA GLY A 26 -8.27 17.88 9.62
C GLY A 26 -7.18 17.92 8.55
N GLY A 27 -6.00 18.43 8.90
CA GLY A 27 -4.77 18.45 8.10
C GLY A 27 -3.88 17.22 8.28
N GLY A 28 -4.47 16.10 8.70
CA GLY A 28 -3.80 14.81 8.85
C GLY A 28 -3.84 13.93 7.58
N PHE A 29 -3.39 12.68 7.69
CA PHE A 29 -3.32 11.71 6.59
C PHE A 29 -4.58 11.66 5.73
N ALA A 30 -5.73 11.50 6.37
CA ALA A 30 -7.01 11.34 5.68
C ALA A 30 -7.42 12.61 4.91
N GLY A 31 -7.29 13.79 5.54
CA GLY A 31 -7.68 15.06 4.93
C GLY A 31 -6.81 15.43 3.73
N LEU A 32 -5.48 15.31 3.89
CA LEU A 32 -4.53 15.59 2.80
C LEU A 32 -4.68 14.60 1.65
N THR A 33 -4.84 13.30 1.94
CA THR A 33 -5.06 12.28 0.90
C THR A 33 -6.36 12.51 0.15
N PHE A 34 -7.42 12.90 0.86
CA PHE A 34 -8.71 13.22 0.24
C PHE A 34 -8.60 14.44 -0.69
N ALA A 35 -7.95 15.51 -0.24
CA ALA A 35 -7.69 16.70 -1.04
C ALA A 35 -6.83 16.36 -2.27
N ALA A 36 -5.73 15.62 -2.09
CA ALA A 36 -4.87 15.17 -3.18
C ALA A 36 -5.65 14.35 -4.21
N GLY A 37 -6.59 13.51 -3.77
CA GLY A 37 -7.49 12.77 -4.66
C GLY A 37 -8.37 13.68 -5.52
N LEU A 38 -8.98 14.71 -4.94
CA LEU A 38 -9.76 15.69 -5.71
C LEU A 38 -8.90 16.43 -6.74
N ILE A 39 -7.70 16.85 -6.35
CA ILE A 39 -6.74 17.54 -7.21
C ILE A 39 -6.30 16.62 -8.36
N ALA A 40 -5.91 15.37 -8.05
CA ALA A 40 -5.49 14.37 -9.03
C ALA A 40 -6.57 14.12 -10.10
N LYS A 41 -7.83 14.11 -9.68
CA LYS A 41 -8.99 13.91 -10.56
C LYS A 41 -9.46 15.18 -11.27
N ARG A 42 -8.79 16.32 -11.06
CA ARG A 42 -9.16 17.65 -11.58
C ARG A 42 -10.60 18.03 -11.24
N ALA A 43 -11.03 17.74 -10.01
CA ALA A 43 -12.30 18.20 -9.49
C ALA A 43 -12.38 19.74 -9.59
N ASN A 44 -13.52 20.29 -10.05
CA ASN A 44 -13.70 21.73 -10.15
C ASN A 44 -14.21 22.31 -8.82
N VAL A 45 -13.33 22.30 -7.82
CA VAL A 45 -13.63 22.71 -6.45
C VAL A 45 -12.62 23.74 -5.94
N ASP A 46 -13.09 24.62 -5.05
CA ASP A 46 -12.23 25.36 -4.13
C ASP A 46 -12.11 24.58 -2.83
N ILE A 47 -10.89 24.26 -2.44
CA ILE A 47 -10.61 23.44 -1.26
C ILE A 47 -10.17 24.35 -0.13
N THR A 48 -10.81 24.22 1.03
CA THR A 48 -10.38 24.88 2.26
C THR A 48 -10.10 23.83 3.32
N ILE A 49 -8.86 23.76 3.79
CA ILE A 49 -8.41 22.81 4.80
C ILE A 49 -8.28 23.56 6.13
N PHE A 50 -8.85 22.98 7.18
CA PHE A 50 -8.77 23.48 8.54
C PHE A 50 -8.00 22.49 9.40
N GLU A 51 -6.87 22.90 9.95
CA GLU A 51 -6.08 22.16 10.92
C GLU A 51 -6.12 22.90 12.27
N GLN A 52 -6.38 22.16 13.33
CA GLN A 52 -6.45 22.72 14.69
C GLN A 52 -5.07 23.11 15.21
N ARG A 53 -4.03 22.39 14.78
CA ARG A 53 -2.64 22.63 15.19
C ARG A 53 -1.92 23.56 14.22
N ASP A 54 -0.72 23.97 14.61
CA ASP A 54 0.10 24.94 13.86
C ASP A 54 0.64 24.38 12.53
N VAL A 55 0.76 23.05 12.45
CA VAL A 55 1.37 22.33 11.32
C VAL A 55 0.46 21.21 10.82
N LEU A 56 0.68 20.81 9.56
CA LEU A 56 0.08 19.62 8.97
C LEU A 56 0.69 18.35 9.56
N LEU A 57 -0.08 17.25 9.57
CA LEU A 57 0.32 15.96 10.18
C LEU A 57 0.90 16.08 11.61
N PRO A 58 0.25 16.86 12.51
CA PRO A 58 0.88 17.30 13.76
C PRO A 58 1.17 16.17 14.75
N LEU A 59 0.47 15.04 14.64
CA LEU A 59 0.69 13.89 15.52
C LEU A 59 2.00 13.18 15.17
N GLN A 60 2.24 12.88 13.89
CA GLN A 60 3.40 12.12 13.45
C GLN A 60 4.65 13.00 13.31
N HIS A 61 4.49 14.32 13.17
CA HIS A 61 5.60 15.25 13.04
C HIS A 61 6.54 15.18 14.26
N GLY A 62 7.82 14.87 14.02
CA GLY A 62 8.85 14.74 15.07
C GLY A 62 8.73 13.49 15.96
N SER A 63 7.91 12.51 15.57
CA SER A 63 7.78 11.23 16.26
C SER A 63 8.80 10.21 15.72
N ASP A 64 9.96 10.12 16.36
CA ASP A 64 11.09 9.27 15.92
C ASP A 64 11.09 7.88 16.57
N THR A 65 10.38 7.72 17.69
CA THR A 65 10.33 6.46 18.45
C THR A 65 9.29 5.47 17.93
N ARG A 66 8.39 5.92 17.04
CA ARG A 66 7.31 5.10 16.47
C ARG A 66 7.66 4.68 15.06
N TRP A 67 7.65 3.38 14.81
CA TRP A 67 7.78 2.82 13.47
C TRP A 67 6.40 2.65 12.85
N LEU A 68 6.22 3.14 11.63
CA LEU A 68 4.99 2.97 10.85
C LEU A 68 5.25 2.04 9.69
N HIS A 69 4.46 0.97 9.59
CA HIS A 69 4.44 0.08 8.45
C HIS A 69 3.03 0.05 7.86
N PRO A 70 2.86 0.26 6.55
CA PRO A 70 1.55 0.52 5.96
C PRO A 70 0.60 -0.68 6.01
N GLN A 71 1.14 -1.90 5.97
CA GLN A 71 0.35 -3.11 5.80
C GLN A 71 0.54 -4.16 6.92
N ILE A 72 1.36 -3.88 7.95
CA ILE A 72 1.83 -4.95 8.86
C ILE A 72 0.71 -5.51 9.74
N TYR A 73 -0.30 -4.70 10.08
CA TYR A 73 -1.45 -5.17 10.84
C TYR A 73 -2.28 -6.24 10.10
N ASN A 74 -2.09 -6.37 8.78
CA ASN A 74 -2.71 -7.43 7.98
C ASN A 74 -1.91 -8.75 8.04
N TRP A 75 -0.73 -8.79 8.67
CA TRP A 75 0.09 -9.99 8.77
C TRP A 75 -0.65 -11.11 9.51
N PRO A 76 -0.56 -12.38 9.04
CA PRO A 76 0.29 -12.91 7.96
C PRO A 76 -0.33 -12.85 6.55
N GLY A 77 -1.30 -11.98 6.30
CA GLY A 77 -1.95 -11.87 4.99
C GLY A 77 -0.99 -11.56 3.83
N PRO A 78 -1.33 -11.97 2.59
CA PRO A 78 -0.56 -11.60 1.40
C PRO A 78 -0.36 -10.09 1.26
N GLY A 79 0.86 -9.68 0.89
CA GLY A 79 1.23 -8.28 0.78
C GLY A 79 1.36 -7.51 2.10
N SER A 80 1.14 -8.15 3.26
CA SER A 80 1.23 -7.48 4.57
C SER A 80 2.63 -6.96 4.91
N GLU A 81 3.65 -7.56 4.31
CA GLU A 81 5.07 -7.26 4.53
C GLU A 81 5.64 -6.27 3.51
N VAL A 82 4.81 -5.78 2.57
CA VAL A 82 5.24 -4.78 1.59
C VAL A 82 5.53 -3.48 2.31
N THR A 83 6.74 -2.95 2.12
CA THR A 83 7.19 -1.74 2.80
C THR A 83 6.49 -0.49 2.28
N ALA A 84 6.06 -0.47 1.01
CA ALA A 84 5.29 0.62 0.44
C ALA A 84 3.79 0.51 0.74
N ALA A 85 3.11 1.65 0.91
CA ALA A 85 1.66 1.70 1.10
C ALA A 85 0.87 1.27 -0.15
N MET A 86 1.54 1.24 -1.30
CA MET A 86 0.97 0.89 -2.62
C MET A 86 -0.24 1.79 -2.97
N LEU A 87 -0.21 3.06 -2.53
CA LEU A 87 -1.25 4.02 -2.84
C LEU A 87 -0.97 4.69 -4.20
N PRO A 88 -1.99 4.90 -5.05
CA PRO A 88 -1.82 5.55 -6.35
C PRO A 88 -1.50 7.05 -6.26
N ILE A 89 -1.76 7.65 -5.09
CA ILE A 89 -1.46 9.04 -4.73
C ILE A 89 -1.01 9.04 -3.27
N MET A 90 -0.19 10.01 -2.87
CA MET A 90 0.27 10.13 -1.48
C MET A 90 0.89 8.82 -0.98
N ASN A 91 1.68 8.15 -1.82
CA ASN A 91 2.33 6.91 -1.44
C ASN A 91 3.46 7.19 -0.45
N TRP A 92 3.74 6.24 0.42
CA TRP A 92 4.80 6.32 1.42
C TRP A 92 5.34 4.92 1.72
N THR A 93 6.51 4.86 2.35
CA THR A 93 7.21 3.63 2.68
C THR A 93 7.43 3.52 4.18
N ALA A 94 7.50 2.30 4.69
CA ALA A 94 7.69 2.01 6.10
C ALA A 94 8.94 2.71 6.65
N ALA A 95 8.75 3.53 7.68
CA ALA A 95 9.80 4.36 8.27
C ALA A 95 9.39 4.80 9.69
N ARG A 96 10.20 5.64 10.33
CA ARG A 96 9.78 6.34 11.56
C ARG A 96 8.58 7.24 11.24
N ALA A 97 7.72 7.50 12.22
CA ALA A 97 6.51 8.30 12.01
C ALA A 97 6.84 9.71 11.50
N SER A 98 7.93 10.32 11.99
CA SER A 98 8.50 11.57 11.48
C SER A 98 8.88 11.51 9.99
N ASP A 99 9.60 10.47 9.58
CA ASP A 99 10.02 10.26 8.19
C ASP A 99 8.82 10.01 7.27
N VAL A 100 7.83 9.24 7.73
CA VAL A 100 6.57 9.04 6.98
C VAL A 100 5.83 10.36 6.80
N ALA A 101 5.77 11.20 7.85
CA ALA A 101 5.18 12.53 7.75
C ALA A 101 5.92 13.38 6.70
N ALA A 102 7.25 13.37 6.69
CA ALA A 102 8.05 14.08 5.70
C ALA A 102 7.80 13.59 4.26
N GLN A 103 7.76 12.27 4.05
CA GLN A 103 7.41 11.67 2.75
C GLN A 103 6.05 12.17 2.24
N LEU A 104 5.04 12.18 3.11
CA LEU A 104 3.69 12.62 2.76
C LEU A 104 3.59 14.12 2.53
N LEU A 105 4.27 14.94 3.32
CA LEU A 105 4.31 16.39 3.09
C LEU A 105 4.98 16.71 1.74
N SER A 106 6.03 15.98 1.37
CA SER A 106 6.67 16.10 0.05
C SER A 106 5.68 15.75 -1.07
N GLU A 107 4.96 14.64 -0.96
CA GLU A 107 3.92 14.27 -1.93
C GLU A 107 2.78 15.30 -1.97
N TRP A 108 2.31 15.75 -0.81
CA TRP A 108 1.27 16.76 -0.70
C TRP A 108 1.66 18.05 -1.40
N LYS A 109 2.89 18.53 -1.17
CA LYS A 109 3.44 19.74 -1.81
C LYS A 109 3.33 19.68 -3.32
N ASN A 110 3.58 18.51 -3.91
CA ASN A 110 3.43 18.27 -5.35
C ASN A 110 1.99 18.40 -5.85
N PHE A 111 1.00 18.01 -5.05
CA PHE A 111 -0.42 18.17 -5.39
C PHE A 111 -0.91 19.60 -5.14
N ALA A 112 -0.65 20.15 -3.96
CA ALA A 112 -1.06 21.51 -3.58
C ALA A 112 -0.53 22.55 -4.56
N SER A 113 0.71 22.39 -5.06
CA SER A 113 1.30 23.30 -6.06
C SER A 113 0.57 23.31 -7.41
N ARG A 114 -0.19 22.26 -7.76
CA ARG A 114 -0.97 22.20 -9.01
C ARG A 114 -2.25 23.04 -8.95
N GLN A 115 -2.70 23.39 -7.73
CA GLN A 115 -3.93 24.14 -7.47
C GLN A 115 -3.76 25.13 -6.31
N SER A 116 -2.60 25.78 -6.20
CA SER A 116 -2.29 26.70 -5.10
C SER A 116 -3.33 27.81 -4.97
N GLU A 117 -3.73 28.41 -6.10
CA GLU A 117 -4.74 29.48 -6.16
C GLU A 117 -6.15 29.05 -5.73
N ARG A 118 -6.41 27.74 -5.65
CA ARG A 118 -7.73 27.17 -5.32
C ARG A 118 -7.71 26.38 -4.01
N THR A 119 -6.59 26.38 -3.30
CA THR A 119 -6.42 25.67 -2.05
C THR A 119 -6.10 26.68 -0.97
N ARG A 120 -6.93 26.72 0.08
CA ARG A 120 -6.70 27.54 1.27
C ARG A 120 -6.43 26.63 2.45
N LEU A 121 -5.47 27.01 3.28
CA LEU A 121 -5.16 26.31 4.52
C LEU A 121 -5.27 27.30 5.67
N PHE A 122 -5.97 26.87 6.72
CA PHE A 122 -6.00 27.54 8.01
C PHE A 122 -5.46 26.59 9.06
N CYS A 123 -4.36 26.99 9.71
CA CYS A 123 -3.80 26.30 10.87
C CYS A 123 -4.18 27.05 12.16
N ASN A 124 -3.87 26.46 13.31
CA ASN A 124 -4.28 26.98 14.61
C ASN A 124 -5.78 27.27 14.68
N THR A 125 -6.58 26.46 13.98
CA THR A 125 -8.01 26.69 13.85
C THR A 125 -8.70 26.40 15.19
N ARG A 126 -9.41 27.40 15.70
CA ARG A 126 -10.18 27.40 16.96
C ARG A 126 -11.59 27.88 16.68
N HIS A 127 -12.49 27.69 17.64
CA HIS A 127 -13.91 28.08 17.51
C HIS A 127 -14.56 27.58 16.20
N LEU A 128 -14.17 26.38 15.73
CA LEU A 128 -14.71 25.83 14.50
C LEU A 128 -16.11 25.28 14.75
N GLN A 129 -17.13 25.98 14.25
CA GLN A 129 -18.54 25.62 14.38
C GLN A 129 -19.15 25.38 13.00
N ILE A 130 -19.83 24.25 12.86
CA ILE A 130 -20.50 23.83 11.64
C ILE A 130 -22.00 23.86 11.90
N ARG A 131 -22.73 24.59 11.05
CA ARG A 131 -24.19 24.67 11.10
C ARG A 131 -24.81 24.41 9.73
N ASP A 132 -26.01 23.84 9.78
CA ASP A 132 -26.86 23.66 8.61
C ASP A 132 -27.40 25.03 8.17
N ALA A 133 -27.16 25.41 6.92
CA ALA A 133 -27.64 26.64 6.30
C ALA A 133 -28.59 26.33 5.12
N GLY A 134 -29.32 25.22 5.20
CA GLY A 134 -30.31 24.79 4.20
C GLY A 134 -29.66 23.97 3.08
N SER A 135 -29.43 24.60 1.93
CA SER A 135 -28.81 23.91 0.78
C SER A 135 -27.28 23.82 0.86
N THR A 136 -26.68 24.52 1.84
CA THR A 136 -25.24 24.57 2.08
C THR A 136 -24.95 24.38 3.57
N LEU A 137 -23.68 24.19 3.90
CA LEU A 137 -23.21 24.13 5.27
C LEU A 137 -22.33 25.34 5.56
N GLN A 138 -22.53 25.99 6.70
CA GLN A 138 -21.71 27.12 7.10
C GLN A 138 -20.68 26.69 8.13
N ILE A 139 -19.45 27.13 7.95
CA ILE A 139 -18.39 27.05 8.96
C ILE A 139 -18.13 28.46 9.49
N GLU A 140 -18.07 28.59 10.81
CA GLU A 140 -17.51 29.74 11.52
C GLU A 140 -16.22 29.27 12.20
N TRP A 141 -15.15 30.04 12.12
CA TRP A 141 -13.85 29.67 12.69
C TRP A 141 -13.00 30.88 13.04
N ILE A 142 -11.99 30.66 13.88
CA ILE A 142 -10.86 31.56 14.07
C ILE A 142 -9.60 30.79 13.67
N GLY A 143 -8.78 31.30 12.76
CA GLY A 143 -7.58 30.58 12.32
C GLY A 143 -6.56 31.45 11.61
N GLU A 144 -5.38 30.88 11.41
CA GLU A 144 -4.26 31.54 10.75
C GLU A 144 -4.11 31.02 9.34
N ARG A 145 -4.17 31.92 8.36
CA ARG A 145 -3.97 31.54 6.95
C ARG A 145 -2.51 31.12 6.74
N ARG A 146 -2.31 29.92 6.19
CA ARG A 146 -0.99 29.36 5.87
C ARG A 146 -0.86 29.04 4.38
N ASP A 147 0.37 28.84 3.94
CA ASP A 147 0.66 28.31 2.62
C ASP A 147 0.10 26.88 2.53
N PRO A 148 -0.82 26.59 1.59
CA PRO A 148 -1.39 25.26 1.46
C PRO A 148 -0.37 24.18 1.07
N ARG A 149 0.81 24.56 0.55
CA ARG A 149 1.81 23.62 0.03
C ARG A 149 2.58 22.90 1.13
N ASP A 150 2.86 23.60 2.22
CA ASP A 150 3.70 23.10 3.32
C ASP A 150 3.28 23.58 4.71
N GLY A 151 2.27 24.43 4.83
CA GLY A 151 1.85 25.03 6.11
C GLY A 151 2.70 26.22 6.54
N GLY A 152 3.62 26.69 5.69
CA GLY A 152 4.47 27.85 5.95
C GLY A 152 3.68 29.15 6.16
N ILE A 153 4.33 30.13 6.80
CA ILE A 153 3.78 31.47 6.98
C ILE A 153 3.86 32.21 5.63
N LEU A 154 2.75 32.80 5.19
CA LEU A 154 2.73 33.64 3.99
C LEU A 154 3.27 35.05 4.31
N ASN A 155 3.98 35.68 3.37
CA ASN A 155 4.54 37.03 3.54
C ASN A 155 3.45 38.08 3.86
N ASP A 156 2.28 37.92 3.25
CA ASP A 156 1.11 38.78 3.40
C ASP A 156 0.32 38.46 4.67
N ALA A 157 0.61 37.32 5.31
CA ALA A 157 -0.02 36.85 6.55
C ALA A 157 0.72 37.36 7.80
N GLN A 158 1.30 38.56 7.74
CA GLN A 158 1.77 39.24 8.94
C GLN A 158 0.57 39.56 9.86
N LYS A 159 0.37 38.65 10.83
CA LYS A 159 -0.07 38.88 12.21
C LYS A 159 -1.56 39.15 12.45
N SER A 160 -2.38 38.10 12.41
CA SER A 160 -3.35 37.75 13.47
C SER A 160 -4.23 36.58 13.04
N ALA A 161 -4.60 35.71 13.98
CA ALA A 161 -5.71 34.78 13.75
C ALA A 161 -6.96 35.57 13.34
N LEU A 162 -7.62 35.17 12.25
CA LEU A 162 -8.80 35.84 11.73
C LEU A 162 -10.05 35.04 12.08
N GLY A 163 -11.02 35.71 12.69
CA GLY A 163 -12.39 35.21 12.78
C GLY A 163 -13.10 35.37 11.44
N ALA A 164 -13.68 34.30 10.93
CA ALA A 164 -14.39 34.30 9.66
C ALA A 164 -15.55 33.31 9.65
N SER A 165 -16.47 33.51 8.72
CA SER A 165 -17.52 32.55 8.41
C SER A 165 -17.73 32.44 6.91
N GLU A 166 -17.95 31.23 6.43
CA GLU A 166 -18.14 30.94 5.00
C GLU A 166 -19.06 29.74 4.81
N THR A 167 -19.81 29.75 3.70
CA THR A 167 -20.67 28.64 3.26
C THR A 167 -19.95 27.72 2.28
N PHE A 168 -20.21 26.43 2.42
CA PHE A 168 -19.63 25.34 1.65
C PHE A 168 -20.73 24.42 1.11
N ASP A 169 -20.55 23.92 -0.11
CA ASP A 169 -21.44 22.92 -0.70
C ASP A 169 -21.26 21.54 -0.05
N CYS A 170 -20.08 21.30 0.53
CA CYS A 170 -19.77 20.06 1.23
C CYS A 170 -18.68 20.28 2.27
N ILE A 171 -18.82 19.60 3.41
CA ILE A 171 -17.80 19.54 4.47
C ILE A 171 -17.42 18.08 4.69
N VAL A 172 -16.11 17.82 4.72
CA VAL A 172 -15.54 16.51 5.02
C VAL A 172 -14.83 16.58 6.37
N LEU A 173 -15.27 15.76 7.33
CA LEU A 173 -14.65 15.65 8.64
C LEU A 173 -13.60 14.53 8.62
N ALA A 174 -12.33 14.91 8.59
CA ALA A 174 -11.17 14.03 8.52
C ALA A 174 -10.38 14.04 9.86
N VAL A 175 -11.10 13.93 10.97
CA VAL A 175 -10.59 14.16 12.34
C VAL A 175 -9.62 13.10 12.89
N GLY A 176 -9.37 12.01 12.15
CA GLY A 176 -8.31 11.04 12.45
C GLY A 176 -8.43 10.35 13.81
N PHE A 177 -7.28 9.93 14.38
CA PHE A 177 -7.24 9.23 15.66
C PHE A 177 -7.37 10.17 16.85
N GLY A 178 -6.93 11.43 16.75
CA GLY A 178 -6.96 12.40 17.86
C GLY A 178 -5.86 12.16 18.90
N ILE A 179 -6.00 12.80 20.07
CA ILE A 179 -5.11 12.63 21.23
C ILE A 179 -5.77 11.67 22.21
N GLU A 180 -4.93 10.87 22.88
CA GLU A 180 -5.32 9.92 23.92
C GLU A 180 -6.12 10.57 25.06
N ARG A 181 -7.05 9.81 25.65
CA ARG A 181 -7.76 10.18 26.87
C ARG A 181 -6.84 10.01 28.08
N ASP A 182 -6.97 10.91 29.04
CA ASP A 182 -6.47 10.73 30.41
C ASP A 182 -4.96 10.46 30.55
N ASP A 183 -4.16 10.65 29.49
CA ASP A 183 -2.71 10.42 29.48
C ASP A 183 -1.97 11.76 29.42
N ALA A 184 -0.97 11.92 30.31
CA ALA A 184 -0.06 13.05 30.28
C ALA A 184 0.83 13.04 29.03
N THR A 185 1.10 11.86 28.46
CA THR A 185 2.03 11.69 27.33
C THR A 185 1.38 10.97 26.14
N SER A 186 1.12 11.73 25.08
CA SER A 186 0.54 11.17 23.85
C SER A 186 1.40 10.05 23.25
N TYR A 187 0.75 9.05 22.66
CA TYR A 187 1.39 7.91 21.96
C TYR A 187 2.41 8.35 20.92
N TRP A 188 2.22 9.53 20.34
CA TRP A 188 3.08 10.03 19.27
C TRP A 188 4.32 10.80 19.76
N ARG A 189 4.45 11.05 21.06
CA ARG A 189 5.63 11.75 21.59
C ARG A 189 6.82 10.82 21.73
N ASN A 190 8.02 11.39 21.56
CA ASN A 190 9.25 10.68 21.83
C ASN A 190 9.37 10.41 23.32
N GLU A 191 9.81 9.20 23.67
CA GLU A 191 10.04 8.74 25.04
C GLU A 191 11.17 7.69 25.04
N GLU A 192 11.44 7.15 26.22
CA GLU A 192 12.57 6.26 26.50
C GLU A 192 12.15 4.78 26.65
N PHE A 193 10.89 4.42 26.45
CA PHE A 193 10.34 3.07 26.68
C PHE A 193 11.07 2.00 25.87
N GLY A 194 11.56 2.34 24.67
CA GLY A 194 12.33 1.44 23.82
C GLY A 194 13.84 1.37 24.14
N GLN A 195 14.31 2.12 25.13
CA GLN A 195 15.74 2.29 25.45
C GLN A 195 16.07 1.72 26.84
N PRO A 196 17.29 1.21 27.06
CA PRO A 196 17.75 0.83 28.38
C PRO A 196 17.76 2.03 29.34
N SER A 197 17.39 1.80 30.60
CA SER A 197 17.48 2.82 31.63
C SER A 197 18.95 3.12 31.96
N LEU A 198 19.35 4.39 31.91
CA LEU A 198 20.73 4.81 32.26
C LEU A 198 20.92 5.04 33.76
N ASN A 199 19.84 5.34 34.49
CA ASN A 199 19.89 5.77 35.89
C ASN A 199 19.60 4.65 36.89
N GLN A 200 18.92 3.60 36.44
CA GLN A 200 18.47 2.50 37.29
C GLN A 200 18.63 1.18 36.57
N PRO A 201 19.06 0.10 37.26
CA PRO A 201 19.25 -1.21 36.65
C PRO A 201 17.92 -1.87 36.25
N ARG A 202 16.82 -1.52 36.93
CA ARG A 202 15.50 -2.07 36.65
C ARG A 202 14.39 -1.06 36.95
N LYS A 203 13.41 -0.95 36.04
CA LYS A 203 12.22 -0.11 36.19
C LYS A 203 10.93 -0.92 36.03
N THR A 204 9.92 -0.61 36.83
CA THR A 204 8.59 -1.23 36.73
C THR A 204 7.62 -0.25 36.08
N TYR A 205 6.93 -0.70 35.04
CA TYR A 205 5.96 0.09 34.28
C TYR A 205 4.54 -0.46 34.48
N LEU A 206 3.57 0.44 34.47
CA LEU A 206 2.15 0.11 34.39
C LEU A 206 1.62 0.52 33.03
N ILE A 207 1.00 -0.40 32.30
CA ILE A 207 0.30 -0.10 31.06
C ILE A 207 -1.19 -0.37 31.26
N SER A 208 -2.03 0.63 31.03
CA SER A 208 -3.47 0.51 31.13
C SER A 208 -4.12 0.66 29.75
N GLY A 209 -4.65 -0.44 29.23
CA GLY A 209 -5.30 -0.46 27.91
C GLY A 209 -5.18 -1.81 27.21
N GLN A 210 -6.09 -2.07 26.26
CA GLN A 210 -6.16 -3.34 25.51
C GLN A 210 -6.14 -3.15 23.99
N GLY A 211 -5.99 -1.91 23.51
CA GLY A 211 -5.88 -1.60 22.08
C GLY A 211 -4.46 -1.76 21.53
N ASP A 212 -4.28 -1.69 20.21
CA ASP A 212 -2.96 -1.88 19.56
C ASP A 212 -1.87 -0.95 20.13
N GLY A 213 -2.19 0.30 20.47
CA GLY A 213 -1.22 1.22 21.09
C GLY A 213 -0.66 0.71 22.43
N ALA A 214 -1.52 0.14 23.29
CA ALA A 214 -1.10 -0.46 24.57
C ALA A 214 -0.23 -1.69 24.35
N LEU A 215 -0.64 -2.56 23.41
CA LEU A 215 0.08 -3.80 23.11
C LEU A 215 1.45 -3.53 22.49
N ILE A 216 1.57 -2.49 21.66
CA ILE A 216 2.85 -2.05 21.10
C ILE A 216 3.76 -1.49 22.19
N ASP A 217 3.26 -0.64 23.10
CA ASP A 217 4.06 -0.13 24.21
C ASP A 217 4.52 -1.26 25.15
N LEU A 218 3.68 -2.27 25.40
CA LEU A 218 4.04 -3.49 26.12
C LEU A 218 5.21 -4.23 25.45
N LEU A 219 5.13 -4.44 24.14
CA LEU A 219 6.19 -5.12 23.39
C LEU A 219 7.49 -4.29 23.38
N ARG A 220 7.41 -2.97 23.25
CA ARG A 220 8.58 -2.05 23.28
C ARG A 220 9.28 -2.07 24.63
N LEU A 221 8.52 -2.13 25.72
CA LEU A 221 9.06 -2.20 27.07
C LEU A 221 9.70 -3.56 27.39
N ARG A 222 9.21 -4.66 26.81
CA ARG A 222 9.66 -6.02 27.17
C ARG A 222 10.60 -6.68 26.18
N VAL A 223 10.64 -6.26 24.93
CA VAL A 223 11.46 -6.88 23.88
C VAL A 223 12.62 -5.95 23.51
N SER A 224 13.85 -6.44 23.65
CA SER A 224 15.06 -5.70 23.28
C SER A 224 15.06 -5.35 21.80
N TYR A 225 15.41 -4.11 21.42
CA TYR A 225 15.42 -3.64 20.03
C TYR A 225 14.11 -3.92 19.28
N PHE A 226 12.97 -3.71 19.93
CA PHE A 226 11.67 -4.00 19.33
C PHE A 226 11.42 -3.12 18.09
N ARG A 227 11.13 -3.80 16.98
CA ARG A 227 10.58 -3.24 15.75
C ARG A 227 9.53 -4.22 15.24
N GLN A 228 8.32 -3.72 14.99
CA GLN A 228 7.14 -4.56 14.73
C GLN A 228 7.27 -5.42 13.46
N ASP A 229 7.97 -4.93 12.45
CA ASP A 229 8.32 -5.70 11.24
C ASP A 229 9.42 -6.74 11.56
N ARG A 230 10.54 -6.29 12.13
CA ARG A 230 11.72 -7.15 12.38
C ARG A 230 11.45 -8.31 13.35
N ILE A 231 10.60 -8.12 14.37
CA ILE A 231 10.27 -9.20 15.31
C ILE A 231 9.60 -10.38 14.60
N LEU A 232 8.83 -10.14 13.53
CA LEU A 232 8.15 -11.21 12.82
C LEU A 232 9.12 -12.10 12.05
N ASP A 233 10.02 -11.50 11.27
CA ASP A 233 11.09 -12.22 10.59
C ASP A 233 11.87 -13.09 11.58
N GLN A 234 12.37 -12.48 12.66
CA GLN A 234 13.21 -13.16 13.62
C GLN A 234 12.52 -14.34 14.34
N LEU A 235 11.20 -14.24 14.57
CA LEU A 235 10.48 -15.32 15.22
C LEU A 235 10.02 -16.40 14.25
N PHE A 236 9.73 -16.07 12.99
CA PHE A 236 8.95 -16.93 12.10
C PHE A 236 9.61 -17.31 10.77
N SER A 237 10.65 -16.64 10.29
CA SER A 237 11.17 -16.87 8.92
C SER A 237 11.74 -18.27 8.68
N ARG A 238 12.25 -18.94 9.73
CA ARG A 238 12.76 -20.31 9.68
C ARG A 238 11.74 -21.37 10.13
N LYS A 239 10.47 -21.00 10.28
CA LYS A 239 9.42 -21.83 10.91
C LYS A 239 8.24 -22.02 9.97
N GLN A 240 8.50 -22.68 8.84
CA GLN A 240 7.54 -22.76 7.74
C GLN A 240 6.28 -23.56 8.10
N ILE A 241 6.40 -24.57 8.96
CA ILE A 241 5.25 -25.39 9.39
C ILE A 241 4.32 -24.55 10.26
N LEU A 242 4.87 -23.84 11.23
CA LEU A 242 4.17 -22.89 12.08
C LEU A 242 3.54 -21.78 11.27
N MET A 243 4.26 -21.19 10.32
CA MET A 243 3.71 -20.14 9.45
C MET A 243 2.48 -20.61 8.69
N ASN A 244 2.49 -21.82 8.15
CA ASN A 244 1.32 -22.41 7.49
C ASN A 244 0.12 -22.58 8.45
N VAL A 245 0.36 -22.84 9.74
CA VAL A 245 -0.70 -22.93 10.75
C VAL A 245 -1.22 -21.54 11.13
N ILE A 246 -0.34 -20.56 11.34
CA ILE A 246 -0.69 -19.18 11.69
C ILE A 246 -1.55 -18.55 10.57
N GLU A 247 -1.22 -18.79 9.30
CA GLU A 247 -2.02 -18.33 8.15
C GLU A 247 -3.44 -18.92 8.13
N LYS A 248 -3.55 -20.22 8.45
CA LYS A 248 -4.86 -20.88 8.58
C LYS A 248 -5.66 -20.29 9.74
N LEU A 249 -5.02 -20.03 10.87
CA LEU A 249 -5.65 -19.38 12.03
C LEU A 249 -6.13 -17.97 11.67
N TYR A 250 -5.28 -17.15 11.05
CA TYR A 250 -5.63 -15.81 10.59
C TYR A 250 -6.86 -15.83 9.66
N SER A 251 -6.89 -16.77 8.71
CA SER A 251 -8.02 -16.91 7.78
C SER A 251 -9.33 -17.26 8.51
N ARG A 252 -9.29 -18.15 9.51
CA ARG A 252 -10.45 -18.49 10.34
C ARG A 252 -10.92 -17.31 11.21
N GLN A 253 -10.01 -16.46 11.67
CA GLN A 253 -10.33 -15.27 12.46
C GLN A 253 -11.09 -14.19 11.68
N ARG A 254 -11.10 -14.25 10.34
CA ARG A 254 -11.90 -13.36 9.48
C ARG A 254 -13.32 -13.87 9.19
N ALA A 255 -13.68 -15.06 9.68
CA ALA A 255 -15.03 -15.59 9.53
C ALA A 255 -16.05 -14.74 10.30
N LYS A 256 -17.33 -14.80 9.90
CA LYS A 256 -18.44 -14.06 10.57
C LYS A 256 -18.57 -14.40 12.06
N ARG A 257 -18.21 -15.62 12.45
CA ARG A 257 -18.16 -16.12 13.83
C ARG A 257 -16.82 -16.83 14.04
N PRO A 258 -15.76 -16.09 14.36
CA PRO A 258 -14.43 -16.68 14.52
C PRO A 258 -14.36 -17.51 15.82
N PRO A 259 -13.59 -18.61 15.85
CA PRO A 259 -13.32 -19.33 17.09
C PRO A 259 -12.47 -18.47 18.05
N SER A 260 -12.45 -18.81 19.34
CA SER A 260 -11.59 -18.15 20.33
C SER A 260 -10.11 -18.28 19.93
N LEU A 261 -9.49 -17.15 19.56
CA LEU A 261 -8.09 -17.13 19.17
C LEU A 261 -7.18 -17.62 20.29
N PHE A 262 -7.45 -17.23 21.54
CA PHE A 262 -6.69 -17.68 22.70
C PHE A 262 -6.68 -19.21 22.81
N ASN A 263 -7.84 -19.85 22.71
CA ASN A 263 -7.94 -21.31 22.81
C ASN A 263 -7.23 -22.03 21.65
N GLU A 264 -7.27 -21.46 20.45
CA GLU A 264 -6.55 -22.03 19.30
C GLU A 264 -5.03 -21.91 19.47
N LEU A 265 -4.55 -20.81 20.05
CA LEU A 265 -3.13 -20.64 20.39
C LEU A 265 -2.69 -21.58 21.51
N GLU A 266 -3.50 -21.76 22.57
CA GLU A 266 -3.23 -22.75 23.62
C GLU A 266 -3.09 -24.17 23.06
N LYS A 267 -4.03 -24.58 22.19
CA LYS A 267 -3.95 -25.89 21.53
C LYS A 267 -2.66 -26.04 20.73
N LEU A 268 -2.25 -25.01 20.01
CA LEU A 268 -1.01 -25.01 19.22
C LEU A 268 0.23 -25.09 20.13
N TYR A 269 0.24 -24.36 21.24
CA TYR A 269 1.35 -24.36 22.20
C TYR A 269 1.56 -25.73 22.86
N HIS A 270 0.47 -26.46 23.13
CA HIS A 270 0.49 -27.80 23.70
C HIS A 270 0.57 -28.92 22.66
N ALA A 271 0.60 -28.61 21.36
CA ALA A 271 0.72 -29.62 20.32
C ALA A 271 2.11 -30.27 20.38
N THR A 272 2.14 -31.60 20.25
CA THR A 272 3.38 -32.39 20.21
C THR A 272 3.88 -32.62 18.77
N ASP A 273 3.18 -32.08 17.78
CA ASP A 273 3.57 -32.12 16.37
C ASP A 273 4.62 -31.04 16.05
N PRO A 274 5.19 -31.05 14.83
CA PRO A 274 6.22 -30.07 14.44
C PRO A 274 5.79 -28.60 14.56
N SER A 275 4.48 -28.28 14.43
CA SER A 275 3.99 -26.91 14.56
C SER A 275 4.03 -26.40 15.99
N GLY A 276 3.75 -27.26 16.97
CA GLY A 276 3.92 -26.95 18.39
C GLY A 276 5.39 -26.84 18.78
N THR A 277 6.26 -27.67 18.18
CA THR A 277 7.72 -27.58 18.36
C THR A 277 8.26 -26.23 17.88
N GLU A 278 7.95 -25.84 16.64
CA GLU A 278 8.34 -24.54 16.09
C GLU A 278 7.76 -23.37 16.90
N LEU A 279 6.53 -23.47 17.43
CA LEU A 279 5.97 -22.42 18.30
C LEU A 279 6.76 -22.26 19.61
N ASN A 280 7.19 -23.38 20.20
CA ASN A 280 8.03 -23.36 21.40
C ASN A 280 9.42 -22.81 21.13
N GLU A 281 10.00 -23.09 19.97
CA GLU A 281 11.23 -22.45 19.50
C GLU A 281 11.05 -20.93 19.35
N ALA A 282 9.93 -20.47 18.78
CA ALA A 282 9.66 -19.04 18.67
C ALA A 282 9.51 -18.37 20.05
N CYS A 283 8.93 -19.07 21.03
CA CYS A 283 8.94 -18.62 22.43
C CYS A 283 10.37 -18.55 22.99
N ASN A 284 11.24 -19.52 22.70
CA ASN A 284 12.63 -19.50 23.15
C ASN A 284 13.42 -18.33 22.54
N ASP A 285 13.26 -18.08 21.25
CA ASP A 285 13.86 -16.94 20.55
C ASP A 285 13.38 -15.61 21.19
N LEU A 286 12.09 -15.51 21.52
CA LEU A 286 11.54 -14.35 22.21
C LEU A 286 12.08 -14.22 23.65
N ARG A 287 12.23 -15.32 24.40
CA ARG A 287 12.81 -15.34 25.76
C ARG A 287 14.22 -14.77 25.77
N LEU A 288 15.05 -15.12 24.79
CA LEU A 288 16.41 -14.60 24.64
C LEU A 288 16.44 -13.08 24.42
N ARG A 289 15.37 -12.52 23.87
CA ARG A 289 15.23 -11.08 23.62
C ARG A 289 14.54 -10.31 24.73
N LEU A 290 14.05 -10.97 25.79
CA LEU A 290 13.39 -10.26 26.87
C LEU A 290 14.35 -9.30 27.56
N ARG A 291 13.89 -8.07 27.73
CA ARG A 291 14.56 -7.08 28.54
C ARG A 291 14.61 -7.55 29.99
N ARG A 292 15.73 -7.36 30.66
CA ARG A 292 15.88 -7.70 32.09
C ARG A 292 15.83 -6.44 32.97
N ASP A 293 15.98 -5.29 32.35
CA ASP A 293 15.96 -3.97 32.95
C ASP A 293 14.55 -3.38 33.11
N THR A 294 13.51 -4.10 32.70
CA THR A 294 12.12 -3.67 32.88
C THR A 294 11.23 -4.76 33.43
N GLU A 295 10.22 -4.36 34.20
CA GLU A 295 9.02 -5.14 34.51
C GLU A 295 7.80 -4.39 34.00
N VAL A 296 6.76 -5.12 33.60
CA VAL A 296 5.52 -4.51 33.14
C VAL A 296 4.33 -5.19 33.80
N VAL A 297 3.46 -4.37 34.36
CA VAL A 297 2.11 -4.74 34.80
C VAL A 297 1.13 -4.25 33.74
N LEU A 298 0.35 -5.16 33.15
CA LEU A 298 -0.69 -4.85 32.16
C LEU A 298 -2.04 -4.81 32.87
N HIS A 299 -2.57 -3.60 33.06
CA HIS A 299 -3.90 -3.38 33.59
C HIS A 299 -4.97 -3.55 32.51
N MET A 300 -5.91 -4.45 32.79
CA MET A 300 -6.96 -4.92 31.91
C MET A 300 -8.33 -4.62 32.49
N ARG A 301 -9.32 -4.37 31.62
CA ARG A 301 -10.71 -4.15 32.07
C ARG A 301 -11.36 -5.43 32.61
N GLN A 302 -10.91 -6.59 32.13
CA GLN A 302 -11.43 -7.89 32.51
C GLN A 302 -10.32 -8.70 33.14
N ARG A 303 -10.65 -9.49 34.16
CA ARG A 303 -9.71 -10.36 34.87
C ARG A 303 -9.03 -11.40 33.98
N SER A 304 -9.74 -11.90 32.97
CA SER A 304 -9.24 -12.95 32.09
C SER A 304 -8.33 -12.38 31.01
N PHE A 305 -7.09 -12.88 30.93
CA PHE A 305 -6.15 -12.56 29.86
C PHE A 305 -6.70 -12.89 28.46
N ALA A 306 -7.55 -13.93 28.35
CA ALA A 306 -8.21 -14.30 27.10
C ALA A 306 -9.08 -13.16 26.52
N ALA A 307 -9.51 -12.19 27.33
CA ALA A 307 -10.30 -11.04 26.89
C ALA A 307 -9.58 -10.14 25.88
N ILE A 308 -8.24 -10.06 25.92
CA ILE A 308 -7.45 -9.27 24.96
C ILE A 308 -7.59 -9.83 23.53
N PHE A 309 -7.94 -11.11 23.41
CA PHE A 309 -8.02 -11.80 22.13
C PHE A 309 -9.33 -11.58 21.37
N GLY A 310 -10.20 -10.70 21.89
CA GLY A 310 -11.42 -10.27 21.22
C GLY A 310 -11.18 -9.44 19.94
N PRO A 311 -12.26 -9.09 19.22
CA PRO A 311 -12.19 -8.21 18.05
C PRO A 311 -11.86 -6.78 18.48
N GLY A 312 -10.91 -6.12 17.82
CA GLY A 312 -10.55 -4.72 18.10
C GLY A 312 -9.05 -4.42 18.04
N THR A 313 -8.21 -5.46 18.05
CA THR A 313 -6.75 -5.36 17.89
C THR A 313 -6.27 -6.23 16.74
N SER A 314 -5.12 -5.85 16.16
CA SER A 314 -4.50 -6.61 15.08
C SER A 314 -4.21 -8.06 15.52
N PHE A 315 -4.33 -9.00 14.59
CA PHE A 315 -4.02 -10.41 14.84
C PHE A 315 -2.55 -10.57 15.27
N GLN A 316 -1.65 -9.87 14.57
CA GLN A 316 -0.23 -9.85 14.85
C GLN A 316 0.08 -9.46 16.30
N ASN A 317 -0.47 -8.33 16.79
CA ASN A 317 -0.17 -7.89 18.15
C ASN A 317 -0.72 -8.85 19.20
N ARG A 318 -1.92 -9.42 18.97
CA ARG A 318 -2.46 -10.47 19.85
C ARG A 318 -1.56 -11.70 19.91
N LEU A 319 -1.05 -12.15 18.76
CA LEU A 319 -0.10 -13.27 18.71
C LEU A 319 1.20 -12.95 19.45
N LEU A 320 1.81 -11.79 19.20
CA LEU A 320 3.06 -11.40 19.87
C LEU A 320 2.90 -11.28 21.39
N VAL A 321 1.77 -10.74 21.85
CA VAL A 321 1.45 -10.63 23.28
C VAL A 321 1.16 -12.00 23.90
N TYR A 322 0.55 -12.92 23.15
CA TYR A 322 0.41 -14.32 23.58
C TYR A 322 1.77 -14.98 23.81
N LEU A 323 2.69 -14.86 22.84
CA LEU A 323 4.05 -15.39 22.98
C LEU A 323 4.75 -14.76 24.18
N LEU A 324 4.62 -13.44 24.33
CA LEU A 324 5.22 -12.71 25.44
C LEU A 324 4.67 -13.20 26.80
N PHE A 325 3.37 -13.49 26.89
CA PHE A 325 2.75 -14.07 28.07
C PHE A 325 3.33 -15.47 28.38
N LYS A 326 3.47 -16.33 27.37
CA LYS A 326 4.13 -17.66 27.53
C LYS A 326 5.60 -17.59 27.90
N CYS A 327 6.24 -16.45 27.65
CA CYS A 327 7.61 -16.17 28.06
C CYS A 327 7.72 -15.58 29.47
N GLY A 328 6.60 -15.35 30.18
CA GLY A 328 6.60 -14.67 31.48
C GLY A 328 6.98 -13.19 31.36
N GLY A 329 6.70 -12.56 30.21
CA GLY A 329 7.15 -11.22 29.90
C GLY A 329 6.42 -10.11 30.68
N PHE A 330 5.24 -10.34 31.25
CA PHE A 330 4.50 -9.32 31.99
C PHE A 330 3.44 -9.93 32.90
N PHE A 331 2.86 -9.11 33.78
CA PHE A 331 1.80 -9.51 34.71
C PHE A 331 0.46 -8.87 34.33
N PRO A 332 -0.53 -9.64 33.86
CA PRO A 332 -1.89 -9.13 33.64
C PRO A 332 -2.64 -8.96 34.97
N THR A 333 -3.40 -7.88 35.12
CA THR A 333 -4.22 -7.60 36.32
C THR A 333 -5.44 -6.75 36.01
N ASP A 334 -6.49 -6.87 36.80
CA ASP A 334 -7.69 -6.02 36.80
C ASP A 334 -7.84 -5.18 38.09
N VAL A 335 -6.81 -5.20 38.95
CA VAL A 335 -6.75 -4.43 40.19
C VAL A 335 -6.71 -2.94 39.87
N ALA A 336 -7.36 -2.12 40.71
CA ALA A 336 -7.43 -0.67 40.49
C ALA A 336 -6.02 -0.04 40.41
N ILE A 337 -5.82 0.84 39.43
CA ILE A 337 -4.53 1.50 39.14
C ILE A 337 -3.86 2.07 40.41
N PRO A 338 -4.54 2.85 41.29
CA PRO A 338 -3.88 3.41 42.47
C PRO A 338 -3.31 2.36 43.42
N GLN A 339 -3.95 1.18 43.50
CA GLN A 339 -3.49 0.08 44.35
C GLN A 339 -2.22 -0.56 43.77
N ILE A 340 -2.16 -0.76 42.45
CA ILE A 340 -0.97 -1.29 41.76
C ILE A 340 0.21 -0.32 41.90
N VAL A 341 -0.05 0.96 41.66
CA VAL A 341 0.95 2.04 41.76
C VAL A 341 1.55 2.07 43.17
N ALA A 342 0.71 2.01 44.20
CA ALA A 342 1.18 1.95 45.59
C ALA A 342 1.95 0.64 45.89
N GLN A 343 1.42 -0.51 45.47
CA GLN A 343 2.03 -1.82 45.74
C GLN A 343 3.43 -1.97 45.13
N HIS A 344 3.63 -1.43 43.92
CA HIS A 344 4.88 -1.55 43.18
C HIS A 344 5.73 -0.28 43.20
N SER A 345 5.29 0.77 43.92
CA SER A 345 5.95 2.08 43.96
C SER A 345 6.27 2.63 42.56
N ILE A 346 5.30 2.54 41.64
CA ILE A 346 5.48 2.89 40.22
C ILE A 346 5.46 4.42 40.07
N PRO A 347 6.54 5.06 39.56
CA PRO A 347 6.55 6.49 39.29
C PRO A 347 5.55 6.92 38.21
N ASP A 348 5.05 8.16 38.26
CA ASP A 348 4.07 8.69 37.30
C ASP A 348 4.54 8.63 35.84
N ASP A 349 5.84 8.83 35.58
CA ASP A 349 6.45 8.73 34.25
C ASP A 349 6.56 7.28 33.72
N CYS A 350 6.29 6.30 34.58
CA CYS A 350 6.23 4.87 34.26
C CYS A 350 4.80 4.34 34.13
N ILE A 351 3.78 5.22 34.22
CA ILE A 351 2.37 4.89 33.99
C ILE A 351 1.97 5.31 32.57
N VAL A 352 1.51 4.34 31.78
CA VAL A 352 1.09 4.53 30.39
C VAL A 352 -0.39 4.24 30.25
N ILE A 353 -1.18 5.20 29.76
CA ILE A 353 -2.64 5.08 29.64
C ILE A 353 -3.06 5.15 28.18
N ARG A 354 -3.66 4.08 27.64
CA ARG A 354 -4.07 3.97 26.24
C ARG A 354 -5.54 3.60 26.13
N HIS A 355 -6.42 4.51 26.57
CA HIS A 355 -7.88 4.30 26.60
C HIS A 355 -8.62 4.81 25.35
N GLY A 356 -7.89 5.00 24.24
CA GLY A 356 -8.43 5.57 23.01
C GLY A 356 -8.52 7.10 23.10
N THR A 357 -9.43 7.70 22.34
CA THR A 357 -9.50 9.17 22.15
C THR A 357 -10.93 9.70 22.31
N TYR A 358 -11.11 11.00 22.57
CA TYR A 358 -12.44 11.63 22.74
C TYR A 358 -13.14 11.93 21.40
N ARG A 359 -13.33 10.91 20.56
CA ARG A 359 -13.86 11.10 19.19
C ARG A 359 -15.24 11.74 19.17
N GLU A 360 -16.19 11.22 19.95
CA GLU A 360 -17.57 11.72 19.95
C GLU A 360 -17.66 13.16 20.44
N GLU A 361 -16.94 13.50 21.51
CA GLU A 361 -16.87 14.87 22.01
C GLU A 361 -16.26 15.82 20.99
N GLN A 362 -15.26 15.39 20.20
CA GLN A 362 -14.70 16.22 19.12
C GLN A 362 -15.76 16.56 18.07
N PHE A 363 -16.63 15.61 17.69
CA PHE A 363 -17.74 15.89 16.78
C PHE A 363 -18.79 16.81 17.41
N GLN A 364 -19.16 16.57 18.67
CA GLN A 364 -20.14 17.40 19.38
C GLN A 364 -19.64 18.84 19.59
N LYS A 365 -18.33 19.04 19.74
CA LYS A 365 -17.71 20.37 19.87
C LYS A 365 -17.79 21.21 18.59
N ILE A 366 -17.85 20.58 17.42
CA ILE A 366 -17.81 21.29 16.12
C ILE A 366 -19.16 21.29 15.38
N LEU A 367 -20.08 20.38 15.70
CA LEU A 367 -21.39 20.29 15.06
C LEU A 367 -22.44 21.02 15.90
N SER A 368 -23.35 21.75 15.25
CA SER A 368 -24.44 22.45 15.93
C SER A 368 -25.82 22.14 15.31
N GLY A 369 -26.88 22.47 16.06
CA GLY A 369 -28.27 22.36 15.62
C GLY A 369 -28.67 20.95 15.18
N LYS A 370 -29.25 20.83 13.98
CA LYS A 370 -29.72 19.54 13.43
C LYS A 370 -28.58 18.54 13.19
N LEU A 371 -27.35 19.00 12.95
CA LEU A 371 -26.22 18.12 12.65
C LEU A 371 -25.78 17.32 13.87
N VAL A 372 -25.71 17.95 15.06
CA VAL A 372 -25.36 17.24 16.30
C VAL A 372 -26.47 16.28 16.72
N GLN A 373 -27.74 16.65 16.49
CA GLN A 373 -28.88 15.75 16.73
C GLN A 373 -28.79 14.50 15.84
N GLU A 374 -28.51 14.66 14.55
CA GLU A 374 -28.35 13.54 13.62
C GLU A 374 -27.12 12.68 13.95
N PHE A 375 -26.01 13.31 14.37
CA PHE A 375 -24.83 12.59 14.84
C PHE A 375 -25.17 11.72 16.06
N ASN A 376 -25.75 12.31 17.10
CA ASN A 376 -26.14 11.61 18.33
C ASN A 376 -27.16 10.49 18.05
N ARG A 377 -28.13 10.73 17.17
CA ARG A 377 -29.09 9.71 16.75
C ARG A 377 -28.40 8.50 16.10
N ARG A 378 -27.38 8.75 15.27
CA ARG A 378 -26.63 7.67 14.61
C ARG A 378 -25.70 6.93 15.56
N THR A 379 -24.98 7.63 16.45
CA THR A 379 -24.11 6.98 17.43
C THR A 379 -24.92 6.14 18.41
N ALA A 380 -26.07 6.64 18.88
CA ALA A 380 -26.98 5.90 19.76
C ALA A 380 -27.56 4.63 19.11
N SER A 381 -27.70 4.58 17.78
CA SER A 381 -28.22 3.41 17.08
C SER A 381 -27.31 2.17 17.17
N GLY A 382 -26.05 2.31 17.60
CA GLY A 382 -25.05 1.25 17.64
C GLY A 382 -24.63 0.71 16.26
N ARG A 383 -25.24 1.22 15.17
CA ARG A 383 -24.93 0.79 13.81
C ARG A 383 -23.61 1.42 13.36
N THR A 384 -22.54 0.67 13.51
CA THR A 384 -21.22 1.09 13.04
C THR A 384 -21.24 1.25 11.52
N LEU A 385 -20.99 2.47 11.03
CA LEU A 385 -20.72 2.73 9.62
C LEU A 385 -19.28 2.29 9.31
N SER A 386 -19.08 0.99 9.14
CA SER A 386 -17.79 0.45 8.71
C SER A 386 -17.63 0.66 7.21
N LEU A 387 -16.52 1.29 6.82
CA LEU A 387 -16.05 1.20 5.45
C LEU A 387 -15.38 -0.15 5.25
N THR A 388 -15.64 -0.80 4.13
CA THR A 388 -14.91 -2.01 3.75
C THR A 388 -13.47 -1.66 3.44
N ASP A 389 -12.52 -2.51 3.83
CA ASP A 389 -11.12 -2.48 3.39
C ASP A 389 -10.96 -2.70 1.87
N THR A 390 -12.01 -3.17 1.18
CA THR A 390 -12.02 -3.30 -0.28
C THR A 390 -11.94 -1.95 -0.97
N ALA A 391 -10.89 -1.75 -1.77
CA ALA A 391 -10.77 -0.60 -2.67
C ALA A 391 -11.98 -0.53 -3.61
N LYS A 392 -12.49 0.69 -3.82
CA LYS A 392 -13.67 0.95 -4.68
C LYS A 392 -13.32 1.49 -6.07
N TRP A 393 -12.03 1.63 -6.36
CA TRP A 393 -11.52 2.10 -7.64
C TRP A 393 -10.70 1.01 -8.32
N SER A 394 -10.67 1.04 -9.65
CA SER A 394 -9.83 0.15 -10.46
C SER A 394 -8.38 0.62 -10.50
N GLY A 395 -7.48 -0.28 -10.92
CA GLY A 395 -6.08 0.08 -11.13
C GLY A 395 -5.93 1.19 -12.16
N GLY A 396 -5.22 2.25 -11.77
CA GLY A 396 -4.92 3.42 -12.57
C GLY A 396 -5.96 4.54 -12.47
N TYR A 397 -6.92 4.44 -11.54
CA TYR A 397 -8.03 5.37 -11.41
C TYR A 397 -7.61 6.84 -11.26
N PHE A 398 -6.55 7.11 -10.49
CA PHE A 398 -6.09 8.48 -10.23
C PHE A 398 -5.19 9.04 -11.34
N GLY A 399 -4.89 8.26 -12.39
CA GLY A 399 -4.09 8.70 -13.53
C GLY A 399 -4.85 9.52 -14.58
N PHE A 400 -6.13 9.82 -14.37
CA PHE A 400 -6.95 10.57 -15.33
C PHE A 400 -8.00 11.47 -14.64
N PRO A 401 -8.45 12.57 -15.28
CA PRO A 401 -9.49 13.44 -14.74
C PRO A 401 -10.89 12.85 -14.88
N GLY A 402 -11.80 13.20 -13.97
CA GLY A 402 -13.21 12.79 -14.06
C GLY A 402 -13.50 11.35 -13.61
N SER A 403 -14.75 10.92 -13.81
CA SER A 403 -15.20 9.59 -13.41
C SER A 403 -14.70 8.48 -14.35
N SER A 404 -14.81 7.23 -13.89
CA SER A 404 -14.46 6.04 -14.70
C SER A 404 -15.22 5.98 -16.03
N LYS A 405 -16.48 6.46 -16.04
CA LYS A 405 -17.29 6.55 -17.28
C LYS A 405 -16.74 7.60 -18.25
N GLN A 406 -16.24 8.72 -17.73
CA GLN A 406 -15.68 9.81 -18.55
C GLN A 406 -14.30 9.45 -19.12
N ALA A 407 -13.52 8.63 -18.40
CA ALA A 407 -12.20 8.16 -18.83
C ALA A 407 -12.20 7.61 -20.26
N ARG A 408 -13.20 6.78 -20.61
CA ARG A 408 -13.32 6.17 -21.94
C ARG A 408 -13.49 7.16 -23.10
N ARG A 409 -13.80 8.42 -22.80
CA ARG A 409 -14.01 9.50 -23.77
C ARG A 409 -12.82 10.47 -23.84
N LEU A 410 -11.76 10.25 -23.05
CA LEU A 410 -10.59 11.11 -23.07
C LEU A 410 -9.79 10.94 -24.36
N PRO A 411 -9.16 12.01 -24.88
CA PRO A 411 -8.29 11.96 -26.05
C PRO A 411 -7.06 11.06 -25.83
N ASP A 412 -6.53 10.48 -26.91
CA ASP A 412 -5.39 9.55 -26.87
C ASP A 412 -4.14 10.10 -26.20
N VAL A 413 -3.87 11.41 -26.36
CA VAL A 413 -2.72 12.08 -25.72
C VAL A 413 -2.75 11.90 -24.20
N GLN A 414 -3.92 11.91 -23.58
CA GLN A 414 -4.06 11.70 -22.13
C GLN A 414 -3.98 10.22 -21.74
N ARG A 415 -4.39 9.32 -22.65
CA ARG A 415 -4.28 7.87 -22.44
C ARG A 415 -2.83 7.36 -22.46
N LYS A 416 -1.92 8.11 -23.07
CA LYS A 416 -0.48 7.79 -23.05
C LYS A 416 0.12 7.87 -21.64
N THR A 417 -0.38 8.77 -20.80
CA THR A 417 0.17 9.01 -19.45
C THR A 417 -0.72 8.49 -18.32
N TRP A 418 -1.94 8.02 -18.63
CA TRP A 418 -2.88 7.56 -17.60
C TRP A 418 -2.57 6.17 -17.04
N ARG A 419 -3.26 5.82 -15.95
CA ARG A 419 -3.20 4.51 -15.30
C ARG A 419 -1.82 4.10 -14.76
N LYS A 420 -1.06 5.06 -14.24
CA LYS A 420 0.16 4.78 -13.48
C LYS A 420 -0.19 4.32 -12.08
N GLU A 421 0.55 3.32 -11.62
CA GLU A 421 0.54 2.80 -10.26
C GLU A 421 1.97 2.83 -9.72
N TYR A 422 2.13 2.70 -8.41
CA TYR A 422 3.46 2.66 -7.79
C TYR A 422 4.30 1.52 -8.40
N LEU A 423 5.55 1.85 -8.74
CA LEU A 423 6.55 0.93 -9.24
C LEU A 423 7.80 1.10 -8.35
N PRO A 424 8.20 0.08 -7.58
CA PRO A 424 9.41 0.13 -6.80
C PRO A 424 10.64 0.44 -7.67
N SER A 425 11.48 1.35 -7.19
CA SER A 425 12.69 1.75 -7.91
C SER A 425 13.67 0.58 -8.16
N PRO A 426 13.89 -0.35 -7.21
CA PRO A 426 14.72 -1.53 -7.46
C PRO A 426 14.14 -2.45 -8.54
N THR A 427 12.82 -2.67 -8.54
CA THR A 427 12.15 -3.40 -9.63
C THR A 427 12.42 -2.72 -10.98
N ASN A 428 12.27 -1.39 -11.04
CA ASN A 428 12.54 -0.64 -12.26
C ASN A 428 13.98 -0.82 -12.75
N LEU A 429 14.95 -0.67 -11.84
CA LEU A 429 16.38 -0.78 -12.17
C LEU A 429 16.74 -2.17 -12.72
N VAL A 430 16.36 -3.23 -12.00
CA VAL A 430 16.67 -4.62 -12.37
C VAL A 430 16.06 -4.98 -13.73
N VAL A 431 14.83 -4.55 -13.98
CA VAL A 431 14.14 -4.80 -15.26
C VAL A 431 14.73 -3.97 -16.39
N SER A 432 15.14 -2.73 -16.11
CA SER A 432 15.79 -1.86 -17.09
C SER A 432 17.08 -2.48 -17.61
N ALA A 433 17.85 -3.15 -16.74
CA ALA A 433 19.05 -3.87 -17.12
C ALA A 433 18.74 -5.04 -18.08
N LEU A 434 17.73 -5.86 -17.78
CA LEU A 434 17.27 -6.93 -18.69
C LEU A 434 16.86 -6.38 -20.06
N CYS A 435 16.02 -5.35 -20.08
CA CYS A 435 15.53 -4.75 -21.32
C CYS A 435 16.67 -4.15 -22.15
N SER A 436 17.67 -3.55 -21.49
CA SER A 436 18.84 -2.99 -22.16
C SER A 436 19.70 -4.08 -22.80
N GLY A 437 19.90 -5.21 -22.11
CA GLY A 437 20.61 -6.36 -22.66
C GLY A 437 19.91 -6.97 -23.89
N ILE A 438 18.59 -7.16 -23.81
CA ILE A 438 17.78 -7.63 -24.95
C ILE A 438 17.81 -6.62 -26.10
N ALA A 439 17.66 -5.32 -25.79
CA ALA A 439 17.73 -4.28 -26.80
C ALA A 439 19.08 -4.28 -27.52
N GLY A 440 20.19 -4.38 -26.78
CA GLY A 440 21.54 -4.47 -27.34
C GLY A 440 21.70 -5.61 -28.34
N LEU A 441 21.23 -6.81 -27.98
CA LEU A 441 21.21 -7.98 -28.88
C LEU A 441 20.40 -7.72 -30.17
N LEU A 442 19.23 -7.10 -30.04
CA LEU A 442 18.35 -6.87 -31.19
C LEU A 442 18.85 -5.75 -32.10
N VAL A 443 19.49 -4.72 -31.54
CA VAL A 443 20.05 -3.57 -32.27
C VAL A 443 21.08 -3.99 -33.32
N GLU A 444 21.87 -5.02 -33.05
CA GLU A 444 22.90 -5.51 -33.98
C GLU A 444 22.35 -5.81 -35.39
N SER A 445 21.12 -6.32 -35.45
CA SER A 445 20.46 -6.71 -36.70
C SER A 445 19.27 -5.83 -37.07
N HIS A 446 19.08 -4.72 -36.34
CA HIS A 446 17.96 -3.80 -36.52
C HIS A 446 18.41 -2.53 -37.24
N PRO A 447 17.65 -2.03 -38.25
CA PRO A 447 18.00 -0.78 -38.93
C PRO A 447 18.03 0.44 -38.00
N LYS A 448 19.18 1.13 -37.92
CA LYS A 448 19.41 2.26 -37.00
C LYS A 448 18.47 3.46 -37.18
N ASN A 449 17.89 3.63 -38.37
CA ASN A 449 16.96 4.70 -38.71
C ASN A 449 15.49 4.34 -38.42
N HIS A 450 15.23 3.18 -37.82
CA HIS A 450 13.91 2.73 -37.43
C HIS A 450 13.83 2.54 -35.91
N ARG A 451 12.60 2.62 -35.41
CA ARG A 451 12.30 2.47 -34.00
C ARG A 451 12.28 1.00 -33.61
N LEU A 452 12.90 0.72 -32.46
CA LEU A 452 12.86 -0.56 -31.76
C LEU A 452 12.57 -0.26 -30.29
N ARG A 453 11.56 -0.90 -29.71
CA ARG A 453 11.28 -0.78 -28.28
C ARG A 453 11.26 -2.14 -27.62
N VAL A 454 11.87 -2.21 -26.45
CA VAL A 454 11.88 -3.36 -25.55
C VAL A 454 11.44 -2.90 -24.16
N THR A 455 10.55 -3.63 -23.52
CA THR A 455 10.15 -3.39 -22.12
C THR A 455 9.67 -4.69 -21.49
N VAL A 456 9.57 -4.74 -20.16
CA VAL A 456 8.85 -5.81 -19.45
C VAL A 456 7.60 -5.24 -18.80
N HIS A 457 6.53 -6.06 -18.81
CA HIS A 457 5.35 -5.83 -17.99
C HIS A 457 5.28 -6.90 -16.91
N ARG A 458 5.38 -6.54 -15.63
CA ARG A 458 5.19 -7.48 -14.53
C ARG A 458 3.71 -7.77 -14.32
N ALA A 459 3.38 -9.00 -13.95
CA ALA A 459 2.02 -9.36 -13.56
C ALA A 459 1.79 -9.00 -12.09
N ILE A 460 0.70 -8.28 -11.82
CA ILE A 460 0.31 -7.88 -10.47
C ILE A 460 -1.21 -7.90 -10.33
N VAL A 461 -1.67 -8.01 -9.09
CA VAL A 461 -3.08 -7.80 -8.73
C VAL A 461 -3.18 -6.52 -7.92
N ILE A 462 -3.93 -5.56 -8.43
CA ILE A 462 -4.26 -4.32 -7.70
C ILE A 462 -5.77 -4.26 -7.57
N HIS A 463 -6.25 -4.16 -6.32
CA HIS A 463 -7.67 -4.00 -6.01
C HIS A 463 -8.57 -5.09 -6.63
N GLY A 464 -8.08 -6.33 -6.68
CA GLY A 464 -8.78 -7.48 -7.27
C GLY A 464 -8.75 -7.55 -8.79
N GLN A 465 -8.05 -6.62 -9.47
CA GLN A 465 -7.88 -6.63 -10.92
C GLN A 465 -6.52 -7.21 -11.30
N GLU A 466 -6.52 -8.18 -12.23
CA GLU A 466 -5.32 -8.67 -12.90
C GLU A 466 -4.78 -7.61 -13.87
N LEU A 467 -3.54 -7.19 -13.65
CA LEU A 467 -2.88 -6.15 -14.44
C LEU A 467 -1.49 -6.61 -14.89
N LEU A 468 -1.07 -6.08 -16.03
CA LEU A 468 0.30 -6.07 -16.51
C LEU A 468 0.83 -4.65 -16.31
N GLN A 469 1.76 -4.45 -15.38
CA GLN A 469 2.38 -3.14 -15.13
C GLN A 469 3.71 -3.05 -15.84
N GLN A 470 3.89 -2.02 -16.67
CA GLN A 470 5.16 -1.73 -17.31
C GLN A 470 6.22 -1.43 -16.23
N ALA A 471 7.20 -2.31 -16.12
CA ALA A 471 8.15 -2.34 -15.02
C ALA A 471 9.41 -1.52 -15.29
N CYS A 472 9.60 -0.96 -16.49
CA CYS A 472 10.71 -0.06 -16.81
C CYS A 472 10.32 0.91 -17.94
N GLU A 473 11.18 1.89 -18.21
CA GLU A 473 11.08 2.65 -19.46
C GLU A 473 11.41 1.78 -20.67
N TYR A 474 10.92 2.16 -21.86
CA TYR A 474 11.32 1.49 -23.09
C TYR A 474 12.83 1.60 -23.30
N GLN A 475 13.46 0.53 -23.77
CA GLN A 475 14.86 0.47 -24.20
C GLN A 475 14.92 0.19 -25.71
N GLY A 476 15.97 0.65 -26.40
CA GLY A 476 16.15 0.42 -27.85
C GLY A 476 16.51 1.68 -28.63
N LEU A 477 16.00 1.80 -29.86
CA LEU A 477 16.37 2.84 -30.83
C LEU A 477 15.23 3.82 -31.09
N LEU A 478 15.58 5.09 -31.30
CA LEU A 478 14.67 6.18 -31.66
C LEU A 478 13.47 6.29 -30.70
N LEU A 479 13.76 6.28 -29.41
CA LEU A 479 12.77 6.45 -28.35
C LEU A 479 12.41 7.93 -28.19
N GLU A 480 11.12 8.24 -28.23
CA GLU A 480 10.60 9.56 -27.88
C GLU A 480 10.49 9.66 -26.35
N GLY A 481 10.82 10.82 -25.76
CA GLY A 481 11.03 11.04 -24.31
C GLY A 481 9.81 10.92 -23.37
N GLU A 482 8.87 10.02 -23.64
CA GLU A 482 7.72 9.77 -22.77
C GLU A 482 8.08 8.79 -21.63
N ARG A 483 7.91 9.22 -20.37
CA ARG A 483 8.01 8.34 -19.20
C ARG A 483 6.80 7.39 -19.12
N ALA A 484 6.99 6.14 -19.50
CA ALA A 484 5.99 5.08 -19.56
C ALA A 484 6.07 4.08 -18.39
N ALA A 485 7.12 4.10 -17.56
CA ALA A 485 7.23 3.21 -16.41
C ALA A 485 6.05 3.38 -15.43
N GLY A 486 5.62 2.26 -14.82
CA GLY A 486 4.54 2.18 -13.84
C GLY A 486 3.13 2.15 -14.44
N ARG A 487 2.96 2.29 -15.76
CA ARG A 487 1.65 2.18 -16.44
C ARG A 487 1.07 0.78 -16.31
N THR A 488 -0.23 0.68 -16.10
CA THR A 488 -0.95 -0.58 -15.95
C THR A 488 -1.90 -0.86 -17.11
N PHE A 489 -1.95 -2.12 -17.52
CA PHE A 489 -2.81 -2.63 -18.57
C PHE A 489 -3.64 -3.80 -18.02
N PRO A 490 -4.91 -3.97 -18.38
CA PRO A 490 -5.65 -5.19 -18.12
C PRO A 490 -4.87 -6.42 -18.62
N ALA A 491 -4.90 -7.52 -17.87
CA ALA A 491 -4.12 -8.71 -18.21
C ALA A 491 -4.56 -9.43 -19.51
N ASP A 492 -5.67 -9.01 -20.12
CA ASP A 492 -6.15 -9.47 -21.43
C ASP A 492 -5.87 -8.46 -22.56
N ASN A 493 -5.06 -7.43 -22.31
CA ASN A 493 -4.82 -6.34 -23.26
C ASN A 493 -3.75 -6.68 -24.31
N ALA A 494 -4.12 -6.56 -25.59
CA ALA A 494 -3.21 -6.63 -26.74
C ALA A 494 -2.31 -7.88 -26.77
N THR A 495 -1.15 -7.81 -27.44
CA THR A 495 -0.22 -8.94 -27.59
C THR A 495 0.30 -9.45 -26.25
N ILE A 496 0.58 -8.55 -25.30
CA ILE A 496 1.06 -8.92 -23.97
C ILE A 496 0.02 -9.72 -23.18
N GLY A 497 -1.26 -9.37 -23.31
CA GLY A 497 -2.36 -10.09 -22.69
C GLY A 497 -2.60 -11.46 -23.35
N VAL A 498 -2.43 -11.56 -24.66
CA VAL A 498 -2.47 -12.86 -25.35
C VAL A 498 -1.35 -13.78 -24.86
N ALA A 499 -0.11 -13.28 -24.76
CA ALA A 499 1.01 -14.06 -24.23
C ALA A 499 0.78 -14.48 -22.76
N TYR A 500 0.29 -13.55 -21.92
CA TYR A 500 -0.06 -13.83 -20.53
C TYR A 500 -1.15 -14.91 -20.41
N LYS A 501 -2.23 -14.83 -21.21
CA LYS A 501 -3.33 -15.82 -21.13
C LYS A 501 -2.92 -17.16 -21.75
N CYS A 502 -2.29 -17.17 -22.92
CA CYS A 502 -1.86 -18.40 -23.60
C CYS A 502 -0.66 -19.08 -22.91
N ARG A 503 0.09 -18.36 -22.06
CA ARG A 503 1.32 -18.85 -21.42
C ARG A 503 2.34 -19.36 -22.44
N GLN A 504 2.37 -18.71 -23.60
CA GLN A 504 3.22 -19.06 -24.74
C GLN A 504 3.77 -17.80 -25.39
N ILE A 505 4.88 -17.95 -26.10
CA ILE A 505 5.50 -16.85 -26.84
C ILE A 505 4.61 -16.50 -28.03
N VAL A 506 4.25 -15.22 -28.16
CA VAL A 506 3.40 -14.71 -29.25
C VAL A 506 4.18 -13.70 -30.07
N ARG A 507 4.23 -13.87 -31.40
CA ARG A 507 4.83 -12.88 -32.30
C ARG A 507 3.98 -12.63 -33.54
N SER A 508 4.22 -11.51 -34.20
CA SER A 508 3.68 -11.25 -35.54
C SER A 508 4.15 -12.31 -36.53
N ARG A 509 3.28 -12.73 -37.45
CA ARG A 509 3.68 -13.57 -38.58
C ARG A 509 4.64 -12.81 -39.50
N LYS A 510 5.53 -13.56 -40.16
CA LYS A 510 6.46 -13.00 -41.15
C LYS A 510 5.68 -12.31 -42.27
N ARG A 511 6.11 -11.09 -42.65
CA ARG A 511 5.48 -10.26 -43.69
C ARG A 511 4.00 -9.89 -43.44
N VAL A 512 3.56 -9.81 -42.18
CA VAL A 512 2.23 -9.28 -41.86
C VAL A 512 2.11 -7.81 -42.31
N LYS A 513 0.97 -7.43 -42.87
CA LYS A 513 0.69 -6.02 -43.23
C LYS A 513 0.41 -5.21 -41.96
N ASN A 514 1.02 -4.03 -41.81
CA ASN A 514 0.82 -3.13 -40.67
C ASN A 514 -0.67 -2.86 -40.37
N LEU A 515 -1.49 -2.67 -41.42
CA LEU A 515 -2.92 -2.43 -41.29
C LEU A 515 -3.65 -3.62 -40.62
N SER A 516 -3.33 -4.85 -41.05
CA SER A 516 -3.91 -6.06 -40.47
C SER A 516 -3.48 -6.22 -39.01
N LEU A 517 -2.21 -5.97 -38.71
CA LEU A 517 -1.71 -6.01 -37.33
C LEU A 517 -2.45 -5.01 -36.44
N ARG A 518 -2.63 -3.77 -36.91
CA ARG A 518 -3.38 -2.72 -36.20
C ARG A 518 -4.82 -3.12 -35.93
N GLN A 519 -5.51 -3.66 -36.93
CA GLN A 519 -6.89 -4.16 -36.79
C GLN A 519 -6.97 -5.31 -35.78
N THR A 520 -6.00 -6.22 -35.78
CA THR A 520 -5.92 -7.26 -34.74
C THR A 520 -5.73 -6.65 -33.36
N MET A 521 -4.86 -5.66 -33.18
CA MET A 521 -4.66 -5.02 -31.87
C MET A 521 -5.91 -4.30 -31.37
N GLN A 522 -6.69 -3.67 -32.25
CA GLN A 522 -8.00 -3.11 -31.91
C GLN A 522 -8.96 -4.19 -31.41
N LYS A 523 -9.03 -5.35 -32.10
CA LYS A 523 -9.84 -6.51 -31.67
C LYS A 523 -9.35 -7.12 -30.35
N LEU A 524 -8.04 -7.02 -30.07
CA LEU A 524 -7.42 -7.40 -28.79
C LEU A 524 -7.49 -6.28 -27.74
N ARG A 525 -8.42 -5.32 -27.90
CA ARG A 525 -8.74 -4.29 -26.90
C ARG A 525 -7.57 -3.37 -26.53
N LEU A 526 -6.57 -3.17 -27.40
CA LEU A 526 -5.40 -2.31 -27.14
C LEU A 526 -5.81 -0.92 -26.58
N ASN A 527 -6.88 -0.34 -27.13
CA ASN A 527 -7.35 1.02 -26.82
C ASN A 527 -8.05 1.15 -25.45
N ASP A 528 -8.26 0.04 -24.72
CA ASP A 528 -8.87 0.06 -23.38
C ASP A 528 -7.94 0.66 -22.32
N ALA A 529 -6.63 0.60 -22.54
CA ALA A 529 -5.63 1.06 -21.57
C ALA A 529 -4.40 1.73 -22.21
N SER A 530 -4.23 1.62 -23.53
CA SER A 530 -3.12 2.25 -24.26
C SER A 530 -3.63 3.18 -25.38
N SER A 531 -2.71 3.95 -25.97
CA SER A 531 -3.00 4.74 -27.17
C SER A 531 -3.12 3.83 -28.40
N GLU A 532 -3.70 4.36 -29.49
CA GLU A 532 -3.66 3.64 -30.75
C GLU A 532 -2.23 3.25 -31.16
N MET A 533 -2.11 2.04 -31.70
CA MET A 533 -0.87 1.58 -32.32
C MET A 533 -0.54 2.48 -33.51
N ARG A 534 0.70 3.01 -33.55
CA ARG A 534 1.16 3.82 -34.67
C ARG A 534 1.08 3.02 -35.98
N ARG A 535 0.76 3.72 -37.07
CA ARG A 535 0.51 3.12 -38.39
C ARG A 535 1.74 2.44 -38.99
N ASP A 536 2.92 2.83 -38.54
CA ASP A 536 4.22 2.33 -39.00
C ASP A 536 4.68 1.04 -38.28
N VAL A 537 4.03 0.63 -37.18
CA VAL A 537 4.40 -0.61 -36.47
C VAL A 537 4.09 -1.83 -37.34
N GLY A 538 5.13 -2.59 -37.66
CA GLY A 538 5.07 -3.78 -38.51
C GLY A 538 5.38 -5.09 -37.80
N PHE A 539 5.93 -5.04 -36.58
CA PHE A 539 6.32 -6.22 -35.81
C PHE A 539 6.02 -6.04 -34.32
N VAL A 540 5.45 -7.07 -33.69
CA VAL A 540 5.35 -7.21 -32.23
C VAL A 540 5.75 -8.61 -31.78
N LEU A 541 6.34 -8.71 -30.59
CA LEU A 541 6.70 -9.95 -29.90
C LEU A 541 6.39 -9.80 -28.41
N ALA A 542 5.81 -10.84 -27.82
CA ALA A 542 5.53 -10.94 -26.40
C ALA A 542 5.99 -12.31 -25.85
N ILE A 543 6.88 -12.30 -24.86
CA ILE A 543 7.47 -13.50 -24.25
C ILE A 543 7.05 -13.54 -22.78
N PRO A 544 6.17 -14.47 -22.36
CA PRO A 544 5.82 -14.61 -20.96
C PRO A 544 6.96 -15.29 -20.18
N MET A 545 7.19 -14.87 -18.95
CA MET A 545 8.03 -15.56 -17.95
C MET A 545 7.12 -16.34 -17.01
N ILE A 546 7.37 -17.63 -16.80
CA ILE A 546 6.37 -18.55 -16.21
C ILE A 546 6.90 -19.27 -14.96
N GLU A 547 6.05 -19.44 -13.95
CA GLU A 547 6.22 -20.39 -12.84
C GLU A 547 5.76 -21.78 -13.32
N SER A 548 6.69 -22.67 -13.66
CA SER A 548 6.39 -24.03 -14.18
C SER A 548 6.02 -25.05 -13.10
N GLY A 549 6.11 -24.67 -11.82
CA GLY A 549 5.77 -25.53 -10.69
C GLY A 549 4.26 -25.81 -10.54
N GLN A 550 3.91 -26.82 -9.73
CA GLN A 550 2.51 -27.10 -9.37
C GLN A 550 1.88 -26.01 -8.48
N VAL A 551 2.73 -25.26 -7.78
CA VAL A 551 2.37 -24.10 -6.98
C VAL A 551 2.90 -22.88 -7.69
N TYR A 552 2.07 -21.86 -7.85
CA TYR A 552 2.43 -20.61 -8.51
C TYR A 552 1.73 -19.44 -7.81
N THR A 553 2.16 -18.22 -8.11
CA THR A 553 1.57 -17.04 -7.49
C THR A 553 0.25 -16.66 -8.16
N ALA A 554 -0.82 -16.58 -7.37
CA ALA A 554 -2.14 -16.29 -7.90
C ALA A 554 -2.18 -14.92 -8.61
N PRO A 555 -3.03 -14.77 -9.65
CA PRO A 555 -3.99 -15.74 -10.17
C PRO A 555 -3.51 -16.52 -11.40
N SER A 556 -2.34 -16.18 -11.95
CA SER A 556 -1.77 -16.79 -13.16
C SER A 556 -0.30 -17.11 -12.92
N PRO A 557 0.23 -18.23 -13.43
CA PRO A 557 1.64 -18.59 -13.29
C PRO A 557 2.59 -17.70 -14.12
N VAL A 558 2.13 -16.55 -14.60
CA VAL A 558 2.95 -15.66 -15.43
C VAL A 558 3.48 -14.55 -14.54
N VAL A 559 4.80 -14.50 -14.37
CA VAL A 559 5.53 -13.50 -13.59
C VAL A 559 5.48 -12.13 -14.28
N GLY A 560 5.61 -12.14 -15.60
CA GLY A 560 5.65 -10.95 -16.43
C GLY A 560 5.77 -11.29 -17.91
N VAL A 561 5.74 -10.28 -18.76
CA VAL A 561 5.79 -10.41 -20.22
C VAL A 561 6.79 -9.40 -20.78
N ILE A 562 7.85 -9.90 -21.41
CA ILE A 562 8.75 -9.09 -22.22
C ILE A 562 7.99 -8.71 -23.49
N TYR A 563 8.02 -7.44 -23.86
CA TYR A 563 7.38 -6.90 -25.05
C TYR A 563 8.41 -6.22 -25.93
N VAL A 564 8.35 -6.54 -27.23
CA VAL A 564 9.16 -5.91 -28.27
C VAL A 564 8.25 -5.42 -29.39
N ASP A 565 8.49 -4.21 -29.88
CA ASP A 565 7.89 -3.74 -31.14
C ASP A 565 8.88 -3.02 -32.05
N SER A 566 8.56 -2.98 -33.34
CA SER A 566 9.34 -2.24 -34.32
C SER A 566 8.50 -1.69 -35.46
N ASN A 567 8.94 -0.55 -36.01
CA ASN A 567 8.42 0.03 -37.26
C ASN A 567 9.33 -0.22 -38.48
N ALA A 568 10.39 -1.02 -38.33
CA ALA A 568 11.28 -1.36 -39.45
C ALA A 568 10.53 -2.25 -40.46
N PRO A 569 10.46 -1.87 -41.75
CA PRO A 569 9.79 -2.66 -42.77
C PRO A 569 10.37 -4.07 -42.88
N GLY A 570 9.51 -5.09 -42.85
CA GLY A 570 9.92 -6.49 -43.00
C GLY A 570 10.73 -7.07 -41.82
N TYR A 571 10.96 -6.31 -40.75
CA TYR A 571 11.69 -6.78 -39.58
C TYR A 571 10.96 -7.97 -38.93
N TYR A 572 11.73 -8.99 -38.58
CA TYR A 572 11.22 -10.22 -37.99
C TYR A 572 12.30 -10.85 -37.12
N ILE A 573 11.91 -11.28 -35.91
CA ILE A 573 12.77 -12.05 -35.01
C ILE A 573 12.48 -13.54 -35.28
N ASP A 574 13.39 -14.18 -36.01
CA ASP A 574 13.35 -15.62 -36.28
C ASP A 574 13.59 -16.46 -35.01
N ASP A 575 13.49 -17.78 -35.15
CA ASP A 575 13.60 -18.70 -34.01
C ASP A 575 15.01 -18.72 -33.39
N THR A 576 16.06 -18.48 -34.18
CA THR A 576 17.44 -18.41 -33.68
C THR A 576 17.62 -17.18 -32.79
N LYS A 577 17.23 -15.99 -33.25
CA LYS A 577 17.29 -14.77 -32.42
C LYS A 577 16.33 -14.82 -31.25
N LEU A 578 15.14 -15.39 -31.44
CA LEU A 578 14.17 -15.57 -30.37
C LEU A 578 14.73 -16.48 -29.26
N ALA A 579 15.41 -17.57 -29.62
CA ALA A 579 16.07 -18.45 -28.65
C ALA A 579 17.14 -17.71 -27.84
N ALA A 580 17.91 -16.80 -28.46
CA ALA A 580 18.87 -15.96 -27.74
C ALA A 580 18.19 -15.01 -26.73
N VAL A 581 17.09 -14.35 -27.13
CA VAL A 581 16.30 -13.51 -26.21
C VAL A 581 15.72 -14.33 -25.05
N VAL A 582 15.19 -15.53 -25.34
CA VAL A 582 14.66 -16.45 -24.32
C VAL A 582 15.78 -16.90 -23.37
N SER A 583 16.99 -17.17 -23.87
CA SER A 583 18.13 -17.55 -23.03
C SER A 583 18.54 -16.44 -22.07
N ILE A 584 18.57 -15.18 -22.52
CA ILE A 584 18.83 -14.02 -21.64
C ILE A 584 17.76 -13.94 -20.55
N ALA A 585 16.48 -14.05 -20.92
CA ALA A 585 15.36 -13.98 -19.99
C ALA A 585 15.35 -15.15 -18.99
N GLN A 586 15.72 -16.36 -19.44
CA GLN A 586 15.84 -17.55 -18.60
C GLN A 586 16.90 -17.35 -17.51
N ARG A 587 18.12 -16.93 -17.88
CA ARG A 587 19.21 -16.68 -16.92
C ARG A 587 18.87 -15.58 -15.93
N PHE A 588 18.19 -14.53 -16.40
CA PHE A 588 17.69 -13.46 -15.53
C PHE A 588 16.69 -13.99 -14.50
N LEU A 589 15.70 -14.79 -14.96
CA LEU A 589 14.68 -15.35 -14.08
C LEU A 589 15.29 -16.34 -13.07
N GLU A 590 16.20 -17.20 -13.49
CA GLU A 590 16.95 -18.11 -12.60
C GLU A 590 17.74 -17.34 -11.54
N SER A 591 18.44 -16.27 -11.93
CA SER A 591 19.24 -15.46 -11.02
C SER A 591 18.40 -14.76 -9.95
N LEU A 592 17.20 -14.29 -10.33
CA LEU A 592 16.28 -13.62 -9.40
C LEU A 592 15.37 -14.56 -8.61
N ALA A 593 15.16 -15.78 -9.09
CA ALA A 593 14.37 -16.78 -8.37
C ALA A 593 15.24 -17.63 -7.44
N ALA A 594 16.56 -17.60 -7.60
CA ALA A 594 17.49 -18.34 -6.75
C ALA A 594 17.41 -17.89 -5.28
N PRO A 595 17.52 -18.81 -4.30
CA PRO A 595 17.56 -18.48 -2.88
C PRO A 595 18.70 -17.52 -2.48
N ARG A 596 19.74 -17.40 -3.32
CA ARG A 596 20.94 -16.56 -3.10
C ARG A 596 20.71 -15.05 -3.26
N VAL A 597 19.48 -14.61 -3.55
CA VAL A 597 19.11 -13.19 -3.69
C VAL A 597 19.28 -12.39 -2.38
N GLU A 598 19.53 -13.05 -1.25
CA GLU A 598 20.02 -12.41 -0.02
C GLU A 598 21.25 -11.49 -0.25
N GLN A 599 22.01 -11.72 -1.34
CA GLN A 599 23.16 -10.93 -1.76
C GLN A 599 22.86 -9.52 -2.31
N LEU A 600 21.59 -9.17 -2.60
CA LEU A 600 21.25 -7.80 -3.07
C LEU A 600 21.16 -6.76 -1.94
N GLY A 601 21.82 -7.01 -0.80
CA GLY A 601 21.85 -6.09 0.34
C GLY A 601 20.46 -5.85 0.92
N HIS A 602 19.96 -4.62 0.82
CA HIS A 602 18.61 -4.24 1.30
C HIS A 602 17.53 -4.35 0.22
N VAL A 603 17.81 -4.95 -0.93
CA VAL A 603 16.79 -5.15 -1.96
C VAL A 603 16.19 -6.55 -1.80
N ARG A 604 14.86 -6.60 -1.64
CA ARG A 604 14.11 -7.83 -1.36
C ARG A 604 12.88 -7.91 -2.24
N ASN A 605 12.50 -9.14 -2.59
CA ASN A 605 11.29 -9.40 -3.37
C ASN A 605 10.11 -9.61 -2.43
N PHE A 606 9.04 -8.83 -2.58
CA PHE A 606 7.86 -8.91 -1.73
C PHE A 606 6.68 -9.55 -2.47
N PRO A 607 6.19 -10.72 -2.04
CA PRO A 607 5.01 -11.32 -2.64
C PRO A 607 3.76 -10.48 -2.36
N LEU A 608 3.10 -10.02 -3.42
CA LEU A 608 1.86 -9.25 -3.40
C LEU A 608 0.61 -10.12 -3.42
N SER A 609 0.73 -11.40 -3.79
CA SER A 609 -0.41 -12.30 -3.99
C SER A 609 -0.16 -13.65 -3.33
N GLU A 610 -1.24 -14.38 -3.06
CA GLU A 610 -1.15 -15.68 -2.39
C GLU A 610 -0.67 -16.77 -3.36
N LEU A 611 -0.12 -17.84 -2.81
CA LEU A 611 0.22 -19.04 -3.58
C LEU A 611 -1.03 -19.86 -3.89
N THR A 612 -1.08 -20.47 -5.06
CA THR A 612 -2.19 -21.33 -5.46
C THR A 612 -1.72 -22.55 -6.25
N ARG A 613 -2.52 -23.63 -6.17
CA ARG A 613 -2.38 -24.84 -7.00
C ARG A 613 -3.46 -24.93 -8.08
N ARG A 614 -4.31 -23.92 -8.22
CA ARG A 614 -5.47 -23.95 -9.11
C ARG A 614 -5.03 -23.91 -10.57
N ASN A 615 -4.80 -25.07 -11.18
CA ASN A 615 -4.38 -25.12 -12.58
C ASN A 615 -5.56 -24.83 -13.53
N LYS A 616 -5.68 -23.58 -14.00
CA LYS A 616 -6.53 -23.27 -15.15
C LYS A 616 -5.79 -23.61 -16.43
N SER A 617 -6.43 -24.33 -17.35
CA SER A 617 -5.87 -24.60 -18.67
C SER A 617 -5.59 -23.28 -19.42
N ALA A 618 -4.45 -23.22 -20.11
CA ALA A 618 -4.10 -22.06 -20.91
C ALA A 618 -5.01 -22.00 -22.16
N PRO A 619 -5.74 -20.89 -22.40
CA PRO A 619 -6.49 -20.73 -23.64
C PRO A 619 -5.58 -20.73 -24.88
N LYS A 620 -6.10 -21.23 -26.00
CA LYS A 620 -5.43 -21.15 -27.31
C LYS A 620 -5.41 -19.72 -27.85
N LEU A 621 -4.57 -19.47 -28.86
CA LEU A 621 -4.51 -18.19 -29.57
C LEU A 621 -5.91 -17.78 -30.09
N PRO A 622 -6.41 -16.57 -29.74
CA PRO A 622 -7.72 -16.10 -30.16
C PRO A 622 -7.87 -16.10 -31.68
N THR A 623 -9.05 -16.51 -32.19
CA THR A 623 -9.31 -16.60 -33.63
C THR A 623 -9.04 -15.30 -34.37
N ALA A 624 -9.38 -14.15 -33.75
CA ALA A 624 -9.14 -12.82 -34.29
C ALA A 624 -7.65 -12.46 -34.47
N ALA A 625 -6.74 -13.20 -33.84
CA ALA A 625 -5.30 -12.98 -33.88
C ALA A 625 -4.57 -13.99 -34.78
N ARG A 626 -5.14 -15.15 -35.11
CA ARG A 626 -4.44 -16.24 -35.83
C ARG A 626 -3.90 -15.87 -37.22
N ILE A 627 -4.52 -14.86 -37.85
CA ILE A 627 -4.13 -14.38 -39.18
C ILE A 627 -2.85 -13.55 -39.12
N THR A 628 -2.62 -12.83 -38.03
CA THR A 628 -1.55 -11.82 -37.93
C THR A 628 -0.50 -12.16 -36.88
N LEU A 629 -0.86 -12.96 -35.89
CA LEU A 629 -0.01 -13.47 -34.83
C LEU A 629 0.11 -14.99 -34.94
N GLU A 630 1.22 -15.51 -34.42
CA GLU A 630 1.49 -16.93 -34.27
C GLU A 630 2.08 -17.21 -32.89
N LEU A 631 1.94 -18.46 -32.46
CA LEU A 631 2.62 -19.00 -31.29
C LEU A 631 3.98 -19.50 -31.76
N ALA A 632 5.07 -19.01 -31.16
CA ALA A 632 6.39 -19.51 -31.49
C ALA A 632 6.57 -20.94 -30.94
N PRO A 633 7.36 -21.80 -31.61
CA PRO A 633 7.56 -23.19 -31.19
C PRO A 633 8.48 -23.33 -29.96
N LEU A 634 9.07 -22.23 -29.49
CA LEU A 634 9.97 -22.21 -28.33
C LEU A 634 9.20 -22.15 -27.01
N LEU A 635 9.75 -22.83 -26.00
CA LEU A 635 9.24 -22.72 -24.64
C LEU A 635 9.57 -21.34 -24.07
N PRO A 636 8.62 -20.71 -23.34
CA PRO A 636 8.91 -19.48 -22.63
C PRO A 636 9.90 -19.70 -21.48
N PRO A 637 10.66 -18.68 -21.07
CA PRO A 637 11.51 -18.75 -19.89
C PRO A 637 10.69 -19.09 -18.63
N SER A 638 11.20 -19.99 -17.79
CA SER A 638 10.46 -20.51 -16.64
C SER A 638 11.29 -20.73 -15.38
N THR A 639 10.63 -20.67 -14.23
CA THR A 639 11.18 -21.01 -12.91
C THR A 639 10.32 -22.06 -12.22
N ASN A 640 10.93 -22.94 -11.45
CA ASN A 640 10.23 -23.99 -10.70
C ASN A 640 9.75 -23.53 -9.32
N VAL A 641 10.17 -22.35 -8.87
CA VAL A 641 9.73 -21.77 -7.60
C VAL A 641 8.73 -20.65 -7.82
N PRO A 642 7.73 -20.49 -6.94
CA PRO A 642 6.85 -19.35 -7.00
C PRO A 642 7.62 -18.03 -6.92
N PHE A 643 7.31 -17.10 -7.81
CA PHE A 643 8.06 -15.87 -7.96
C PHE A 643 7.16 -14.75 -8.50
N GLN A 644 7.27 -13.57 -7.89
CA GLN A 644 6.75 -12.32 -8.44
C GLN A 644 7.87 -11.32 -8.66
N LEU A 645 7.71 -10.40 -9.59
CA LEU A 645 8.71 -9.37 -9.86
C LEU A 645 8.37 -8.08 -9.08
N ASN A 646 8.67 -8.07 -7.78
CA ASN A 646 8.35 -6.95 -6.89
C ASN A 646 9.47 -6.68 -5.87
N TYR A 647 10.63 -6.30 -6.41
CA TYR A 647 11.80 -5.89 -5.64
C TYR A 647 11.66 -4.47 -5.11
N ASP A 648 11.79 -4.32 -3.80
CA ASP A 648 11.80 -3.03 -3.12
C ASP A 648 12.95 -2.95 -2.11
N VAL A 649 13.24 -1.73 -1.65
CA VAL A 649 14.22 -1.49 -0.58
C VAL A 649 13.55 -1.82 0.75
N SER A 650 14.21 -2.67 1.52
CA SER A 650 13.82 -3.02 2.87
C SER A 650 15.02 -3.47 3.69
N GLU A 651 15.09 -2.99 4.93
CA GLU A 651 15.98 -3.55 5.94
C GLU A 651 15.47 -4.89 6.52
N PHE A 652 14.34 -5.38 6.03
CA PHE A 652 13.61 -6.53 6.55
C PHE A 652 13.59 -7.69 5.55
N VAL A 653 13.71 -8.92 6.06
CA VAL A 653 13.57 -10.16 5.30
C VAL A 653 12.12 -10.64 5.41
N PRO A 654 11.39 -10.80 4.30
CA PRO A 654 10.03 -11.36 4.31
C PRO A 654 9.95 -12.69 5.05
N THR A 655 8.97 -12.86 5.95
CA THR A 655 8.69 -14.17 6.56
C THR A 655 8.26 -15.19 5.52
N ARG A 656 7.71 -14.71 4.39
CA ARG A 656 7.46 -15.47 3.17
C ARG A 656 8.57 -15.22 2.16
N GLY A 657 9.61 -16.05 2.08
CA GLY A 657 10.71 -15.70 1.18
C GLY A 657 11.71 -16.77 0.79
N THR A 658 11.89 -17.82 1.58
CA THR A 658 12.93 -18.81 1.25
C THR A 658 12.42 -20.19 1.64
N PRO A 659 11.89 -20.98 0.69
CA PRO A 659 11.97 -22.41 0.87
C PRO A 659 13.46 -22.73 0.96
N GLU A 660 13.94 -23.08 2.16
CA GLU A 660 15.14 -23.90 2.24
C GLU A 660 14.81 -25.15 1.43
N VAL A 661 15.46 -25.27 0.27
CA VAL A 661 15.53 -26.55 -0.42
C VAL A 661 16.37 -27.42 0.50
N MET A 662 15.72 -28.35 1.20
CA MET A 662 16.40 -29.50 1.82
C MET A 662 17.28 -30.20 0.81
#